data_AF-A0A818FIT1-F1
#
_entry.id   AF-A0A818FIT1-F1
#
_cell.length_a   1.000
_cell.length_b   1.000
_cell.length_c   1.000
_cell.angle_alpha   90.00
_cell.angle_beta   90.00
_cell.angle_gamma   90.00
#
_symmetry.space_group_name_H-M   'P 1'
#
loop_
_entity.id
_entity.type
_entity.pdbx_description
1 polymer ?
#
loop_
_entity_poly.entity_id
_entity_poly.type
_entity_poly.pdbx_seq_one_letter_code
_entity_poly.pdbx_strand_id
1 'polypeptide(L)'
;MQLQNGHGLNDYLMKRTILKFGFTFIIQADFEVPSSRQDILSDSIWNQFLLNEIPSIFLSSLDTFYQEQSFLPIDPLHLFLYFLPNETSIYSNNLFTPVCRTIHRLLRSRRFLPVINDNNLHMPNECVFINDLTIKEILTPELLYNHLNLYYLKDDLYEYEKQLYELGVHHLGHNELINFIKQIFTTEITIENKKILSKWFCCLYRCLNEISLIDEQKVLKHIQSLKIFPLKNYQEFISVNYINQIIFFPSNNIQLPKLIENDLMIINDELWMNLEENSIERIQIQTLLERLGIQRLTHRAICEQHIYPIFENDKLWKEKSSETLIAYVMYIFDLWSKQNHYIDMSRLKSIVQLLTNHGFKQPIHHSIYFTPKYGNPYDLLKDFNAYNWILISDEYIHENSSLNYRKKLYEFFSELDISNFLFPINNFTYEQFNSLIKIQSISMNKKLFLALQETYTNFHINELFLNYLKESIWIPTIQIFYTYNEQNNLIELNKIYKLDKSNNIYIKTKQIEQLFGQHIQYIDIDIDINSSFANDIGLIKHITLVDVISMLLNWCNNSIFYTSISHMQNIYQYIYENMNINELRDLINTKSIFFVPYSSSLNHTDIVRGRFVNISEVYWYDSTNLFIKYSSLLKITNHYLLESYYNEQKTIFLDIFSIRLNPTIEEYINLLVHISSLEITENTIQDAFLIFKTIGKFCEQSNNLIEKKDLQSKNF
;
A
#
# COMPACT_ATOMS: atom_id res chain seq x y z
N MET A 1 -37.82 -37.03 -72.70
CA MET A 1 -38.92 -36.19 -72.17
C MET A 1 -39.48 -35.41 -73.36
N GLN A 2 -40.77 -35.49 -73.68
CA GLN A 2 -41.34 -34.68 -74.77
C GLN A 2 -41.92 -33.38 -74.20
N LEU A 3 -41.37 -32.25 -74.64
CA LEU A 3 -42.03 -30.95 -74.57
C LEU A 3 -43.08 -30.90 -75.70
N GLN A 4 -44.35 -30.74 -75.36
CA GLN A 4 -45.38 -30.42 -76.36
C GLN A 4 -45.94 -29.02 -76.12
N ASN A 5 -45.62 -28.13 -77.06
CA ASN A 5 -46.37 -26.91 -77.32
C ASN A 5 -47.74 -27.26 -77.91
N GLY A 6 -48.76 -26.48 -77.53
CA GLY A 6 -50.14 -26.73 -77.91
C GLY A 6 -50.37 -26.75 -79.43
N HIS A 7 -51.10 -27.76 -79.89
CA HIS A 7 -52.34 -27.67 -80.66
C HIS A 7 -52.72 -29.08 -81.16
N GLY A 8 -53.99 -29.48 -80.97
CA GLY A 8 -54.58 -30.62 -81.68
C GLY A 8 -54.51 -31.98 -80.97
N LEU A 9 -55.20 -32.12 -79.83
CA LEU A 9 -55.64 -33.42 -79.33
C LEU A 9 -57.04 -33.67 -79.89
N ASN A 10 -57.17 -34.61 -80.82
CA ASN A 10 -58.29 -35.54 -80.86
C ASN A 10 -57.98 -36.64 -81.88
N ASP A 11 -58.21 -37.86 -81.43
CA ASP A 11 -58.19 -39.14 -82.16
C ASP A 11 -56.85 -39.91 -82.19
N TYR A 12 -56.85 -41.02 -81.43
CA TYR A 12 -55.87 -42.13 -81.38
C TYR A 12 -54.85 -42.23 -80.24
N LEU A 13 -55.17 -41.80 -79.01
CA LEU A 13 -54.52 -42.37 -77.82
C LEU A 13 -55.58 -42.82 -76.81
N MET A 14 -55.76 -44.15 -76.72
CA MET A 14 -56.51 -44.81 -75.64
C MET A 14 -56.14 -44.19 -74.28
N LYS A 15 -57.15 -43.90 -73.45
CA LYS A 15 -57.06 -43.50 -72.03
C LYS A 15 -55.90 -44.20 -71.29
N ARG A 16 -54.73 -43.56 -71.22
CA ARG A 16 -53.64 -43.92 -70.30
C ARG A 16 -53.87 -43.15 -68.99
N THR A 17 -54.04 -43.86 -67.88
CA THR A 17 -54.19 -43.25 -66.55
C THR A 17 -52.87 -42.62 -66.13
N ILE A 18 -52.84 -41.32 -65.86
CA ILE A 18 -51.67 -40.65 -65.27
C ILE A 18 -51.74 -40.85 -63.75
N LEU A 19 -50.83 -41.64 -63.20
CA LEU A 19 -50.68 -41.84 -61.76
C LEU A 19 -49.64 -40.85 -61.22
N LYS A 20 -49.94 -40.20 -60.08
CA LYS A 20 -49.05 -39.24 -59.44
C LYS A 20 -48.26 -39.94 -58.33
N PHE A 21 -46.95 -40.05 -58.52
CA PHE A 21 -46.03 -40.66 -57.56
C PHE A 21 -45.05 -39.65 -56.93
N GLY A 22 -45.21 -38.36 -57.19
CA GLY A 22 -44.37 -37.30 -56.59
C GLY A 22 -43.14 -36.89 -57.41
N PHE A 23 -42.99 -37.42 -58.64
CA PHE A 23 -42.02 -36.92 -59.60
C PHE A 23 -42.43 -35.55 -60.15
N THR A 24 -41.43 -34.71 -60.43
CA THR A 24 -41.57 -33.44 -61.16
C THR A 24 -41.56 -33.64 -62.68
N PHE A 25 -41.27 -34.86 -63.15
CA PHE A 25 -41.27 -35.27 -64.55
C PHE A 25 -42.18 -36.48 -64.80
N ILE A 26 -42.43 -36.78 -66.08
CA ILE A 26 -43.28 -37.88 -66.51
C ILE A 26 -42.42 -39.07 -66.93
N ILE A 27 -42.70 -40.25 -66.37
CA ILE A 27 -42.15 -41.52 -66.83
C ILE A 27 -43.19 -42.17 -67.76
N GLN A 28 -42.84 -42.33 -69.04
CA GLN A 28 -43.67 -43.04 -70.00
C GLN A 28 -43.06 -44.42 -70.25
N ALA A 29 -43.66 -45.44 -69.64
CA ALA A 29 -43.28 -46.84 -69.80
C ALA A 29 -44.50 -47.75 -69.72
N ASP A 30 -44.40 -48.95 -70.26
CA ASP A 30 -45.50 -49.93 -70.27
C ASP A 30 -45.47 -50.77 -68.99
N PHE A 31 -45.86 -50.17 -67.85
CA PHE A 31 -45.95 -50.87 -66.57
C PHE A 31 -47.10 -51.88 -66.53
N GLU A 32 -46.85 -53.04 -65.92
CA GLU A 32 -47.90 -53.98 -65.54
C GLU A 32 -48.66 -53.46 -64.32
N VAL A 33 -49.99 -53.39 -64.43
CA VAL A 33 -50.89 -52.86 -63.40
C VAL A 33 -51.93 -53.93 -63.01
N PRO A 34 -52.40 -53.96 -61.75
CA PRO A 34 -53.50 -54.84 -61.35
C PRO A 34 -54.79 -54.45 -62.09
N SER A 35 -55.79 -55.34 -62.10
CA SER A 35 -57.09 -55.09 -62.75
C SER A 35 -57.77 -53.79 -62.30
N SER A 36 -57.51 -53.33 -61.06
CA SER A 36 -58.01 -52.04 -60.54
C SER A 36 -57.39 -50.82 -61.23
N ARG A 37 -56.21 -50.96 -61.85
CA ARG A 37 -55.41 -49.89 -62.46
C ARG A 37 -55.10 -48.71 -61.52
N GLN A 38 -55.13 -48.97 -60.21
CA GLN A 38 -54.91 -47.95 -59.17
C GLN A 38 -53.45 -47.85 -58.72
N ASP A 39 -52.61 -48.83 -59.04
CA ASP A 39 -51.19 -48.88 -58.65
C ASP A 39 -50.36 -49.69 -59.66
N ILE A 40 -49.05 -49.83 -59.43
CA ILE A 40 -48.11 -50.63 -60.22
C ILE A 40 -47.81 -51.95 -59.48
N LEU A 41 -47.72 -53.07 -60.21
CA LEU A 41 -47.38 -54.37 -59.60
C LEU A 41 -45.91 -54.42 -59.18
N SER A 42 -45.64 -54.45 -57.87
CA SER A 42 -44.27 -54.42 -57.31
C SER A 42 -43.45 -55.70 -57.50
N ASP A 43 -44.14 -56.82 -57.63
CA ASP A 43 -43.63 -58.19 -57.73
C ASP A 43 -43.42 -58.65 -59.17
N SER A 44 -43.86 -57.87 -60.16
CA SER A 44 -43.61 -58.14 -61.58
C SER A 44 -42.13 -57.97 -61.93
N ILE A 45 -41.54 -59.01 -62.52
CA ILE A 45 -40.16 -59.00 -63.03
C ILE A 45 -39.98 -57.90 -64.08
N TRP A 46 -41.00 -57.68 -64.92
CA TRP A 46 -40.97 -56.63 -65.95
C TRP A 46 -40.95 -55.22 -65.35
N ASN A 47 -41.79 -54.96 -64.35
CA ASN A 47 -41.78 -53.66 -63.66
C ASN A 47 -40.48 -53.43 -62.90
N GLN A 48 -39.91 -54.46 -62.27
CA GLN A 48 -38.60 -54.37 -61.63
C GLN A 48 -37.49 -54.03 -62.64
N PHE A 49 -37.52 -54.65 -63.82
CA PHE A 49 -36.63 -54.27 -64.92
C PHE A 49 -36.79 -52.79 -65.32
N LEU A 50 -38.03 -52.34 -65.55
CA LEU A 50 -38.29 -50.93 -65.89
C LEU A 50 -37.80 -49.96 -64.81
N LEU A 51 -38.05 -50.27 -63.53
CA LEU A 51 -37.59 -49.45 -62.40
C LEU A 51 -36.06 -49.35 -62.33
N ASN A 52 -35.35 -50.44 -62.68
CA ASN A 52 -33.89 -50.47 -62.71
C ASN A 52 -33.29 -49.68 -63.88
N GLU A 53 -34.02 -49.51 -64.99
CA GLU A 53 -33.59 -48.72 -66.16
C GLU A 53 -33.88 -47.22 -66.03
N ILE A 54 -34.87 -46.82 -65.23
CA ILE A 54 -35.20 -45.39 -65.05
C ILE A 54 -33.99 -44.54 -64.64
N PRO A 55 -33.13 -44.95 -63.69
CA PRO A 55 -31.95 -44.18 -63.32
C PRO A 55 -31.00 -43.92 -64.49
N SER A 56 -30.63 -44.95 -65.28
CA SER A 56 -29.69 -44.80 -66.39
C SER A 56 -30.24 -43.85 -67.46
N ILE A 57 -31.54 -43.96 -67.76
CA ILE A 57 -32.26 -43.10 -68.70
C ILE A 57 -32.31 -41.66 -68.18
N PHE A 58 -32.64 -41.47 -66.90
CA PHE A 58 -32.67 -40.14 -66.28
C PHE A 58 -31.31 -39.46 -66.37
N LEU A 59 -30.22 -40.17 -66.04
CA LEU A 59 -28.87 -39.62 -66.20
C LEU A 59 -28.58 -39.24 -67.65
N SER A 60 -28.88 -40.12 -68.61
CA SER A 60 -28.63 -39.86 -70.04
C SER A 60 -29.43 -38.66 -70.58
N SER A 61 -30.55 -38.31 -69.93
CA SER A 61 -31.37 -37.16 -70.34
C SER A 61 -30.64 -35.82 -70.25
N LEU A 62 -29.66 -35.68 -69.35
CA LEU A 62 -28.84 -34.48 -69.28
C LEU A 62 -28.03 -34.27 -70.56
N ASP A 63 -27.46 -35.33 -71.13
CA ASP A 63 -26.71 -35.25 -72.39
C ASP A 63 -27.63 -34.89 -73.56
N THR A 64 -28.84 -35.45 -73.57
CA THR A 64 -29.88 -35.08 -74.54
C THR A 64 -30.30 -33.62 -74.42
N PHE A 65 -30.44 -33.10 -73.20
CA PHE A 65 -30.75 -31.68 -72.97
C PHE A 65 -29.65 -30.77 -73.53
N TYR A 66 -28.38 -31.13 -73.36
CA TYR A 66 -27.27 -30.39 -73.98
C TYR A 66 -27.26 -30.50 -75.52
N GLN A 67 -27.60 -31.66 -76.08
CA GLN A 67 -27.70 -31.85 -77.54
C GLN A 67 -28.83 -31.01 -78.15
N GLU A 68 -29.96 -30.87 -77.45
CA GLU A 68 -31.15 -30.15 -77.89
C GLU A 68 -31.30 -28.75 -77.27
N GLN A 69 -30.21 -28.19 -76.72
CA GLN A 69 -30.24 -26.92 -75.96
C GLN A 69 -30.92 -25.76 -76.69
N SER A 70 -30.89 -25.73 -78.04
CA SER A 70 -31.53 -24.70 -78.86
C SER A 70 -33.06 -24.70 -78.78
N PHE A 71 -33.66 -25.81 -78.36
CA PHE A 71 -35.11 -25.99 -78.25
C PHE A 71 -35.61 -25.88 -76.80
N LEU A 72 -34.71 -25.77 -75.83
CA LEU A 72 -35.06 -25.67 -74.42
C LEU A 72 -35.32 -24.21 -74.03
N PRO A 73 -36.31 -23.95 -73.16
CA PRO A 73 -36.68 -22.59 -72.74
C PRO A 73 -35.68 -21.99 -71.73
N ILE A 74 -34.87 -22.82 -71.08
CA ILE A 74 -33.93 -22.48 -70.01
C ILE A 74 -32.68 -23.37 -70.19
N ASP A 75 -31.57 -22.99 -69.56
CA ASP A 75 -30.33 -23.77 -69.53
C ASP A 75 -30.58 -25.27 -69.19
N PRO A 76 -29.96 -26.20 -69.95
CA PRO A 76 -30.09 -27.65 -69.76
C PRO A 76 -29.87 -28.13 -68.31
N LEU A 77 -28.89 -27.57 -67.60
CA LEU A 77 -28.56 -27.97 -66.24
C LEU A 77 -29.59 -27.48 -65.24
N HIS A 78 -30.05 -26.24 -65.38
CA HIS A 78 -31.13 -25.69 -64.56
C HIS A 78 -32.40 -26.53 -64.69
N LEU A 79 -32.76 -26.88 -65.94
CA LEU A 79 -33.91 -27.75 -66.21
C LEU A 79 -33.73 -29.14 -65.59
N PHE A 80 -32.54 -29.71 -65.69
CA PHE A 80 -32.21 -31.01 -65.10
C PHE A 80 -32.30 -30.99 -63.56
N LEU A 81 -31.72 -29.99 -62.91
CA LEU A 81 -31.77 -29.82 -61.45
C LEU A 81 -33.19 -29.54 -60.94
N TYR A 82 -33.98 -28.79 -61.71
CA TYR A 82 -35.40 -28.57 -61.41
C TYR A 82 -36.20 -29.90 -61.42
N PHE A 83 -35.87 -30.81 -62.33
CA PHE A 83 -36.49 -32.14 -62.42
C PHE A 83 -35.83 -33.21 -61.54
N LEU A 84 -34.85 -32.85 -60.72
CA LEU A 84 -34.20 -33.79 -59.83
C LEU A 84 -35.23 -34.39 -58.85
N PRO A 85 -35.38 -35.72 -58.79
CA PRO A 85 -36.36 -36.32 -57.90
C PRO A 85 -35.84 -36.37 -56.47
N ASN A 86 -36.62 -35.88 -55.51
CA ASN A 86 -36.26 -35.89 -54.08
C ASN A 86 -37.07 -36.93 -53.31
N GLU A 87 -36.46 -37.55 -52.29
CA GLU A 87 -37.15 -38.55 -51.46
C GLU A 87 -38.33 -37.95 -50.67
N THR A 88 -38.30 -36.65 -50.37
CA THR A 88 -39.37 -35.97 -49.63
C THR A 88 -40.60 -35.66 -50.48
N SER A 89 -40.44 -35.52 -51.81
CA SER A 89 -41.55 -35.22 -52.72
C SER A 89 -42.31 -36.46 -53.18
N ILE A 90 -41.66 -37.62 -53.10
CA ILE A 90 -42.27 -38.92 -53.37
C ILE A 90 -42.97 -39.38 -52.10
N TYR A 91 -44.23 -39.83 -52.22
CA TYR A 91 -44.99 -40.35 -51.08
C TYR A 91 -44.12 -41.39 -50.34
N SER A 92 -43.78 -41.11 -49.08
CA SER A 92 -42.78 -41.86 -48.31
C SER A 92 -43.05 -43.37 -48.36
N ASN A 93 -42.02 -44.17 -48.65
CA ASN A 93 -42.07 -45.63 -48.84
C ASN A 93 -42.88 -46.13 -50.06
N ASN A 94 -42.79 -45.45 -51.21
CA ASN A 94 -43.33 -45.98 -52.46
C ASN A 94 -42.26 -46.76 -53.27
N LEU A 95 -42.71 -47.54 -54.26
CA LEU A 95 -41.96 -48.32 -55.23
C LEU A 95 -40.78 -47.57 -55.90
N PHE A 96 -40.88 -46.25 -56.00
CA PHE A 96 -39.89 -45.38 -56.65
C PHE A 96 -38.82 -44.82 -55.73
N THR A 97 -38.93 -44.99 -54.40
CA THR A 97 -37.89 -44.53 -53.46
C THR A 97 -36.50 -45.13 -53.78
N PRO A 98 -36.35 -46.44 -54.11
CA PRO A 98 -35.07 -47.00 -54.54
C PRO A 98 -34.55 -46.41 -55.85
N VAL A 99 -35.44 -46.00 -56.76
CA VAL A 99 -35.09 -45.36 -58.03
C VAL A 99 -34.43 -44.01 -57.75
N CYS A 100 -34.99 -43.19 -56.86
CA CYS A 100 -34.43 -41.89 -56.51
C CYS A 100 -33.08 -42.01 -55.79
N ARG A 101 -32.97 -42.97 -54.85
CA ARG A 101 -31.67 -43.29 -54.23
C ARG A 101 -30.63 -43.67 -55.26
N THR A 102 -31.01 -44.46 -56.27
CA THR A 102 -30.12 -44.89 -57.33
C THR A 102 -29.72 -43.71 -58.22
N ILE A 103 -30.65 -42.83 -58.58
CA ILE A 103 -30.37 -41.59 -59.33
C ILE A 103 -29.37 -40.72 -58.56
N HIS A 104 -29.65 -40.39 -57.30
CA HIS A 104 -28.76 -39.58 -56.45
C HIS A 104 -27.39 -40.22 -56.27
N ARG A 105 -27.33 -41.54 -56.05
CA ARG A 105 -26.08 -42.29 -55.94
C ARG A 105 -25.24 -42.24 -57.21
N LEU A 106 -25.87 -42.38 -58.38
CA LEU A 106 -25.17 -42.33 -59.66
C LEU A 106 -24.70 -40.90 -59.98
N LEU A 107 -25.51 -39.89 -59.68
CA LEU A 107 -25.15 -38.48 -59.87
C LEU A 107 -24.01 -38.03 -58.96
N ARG A 108 -23.96 -38.52 -57.72
CA ARG A 108 -22.81 -38.32 -56.80
C ARG A 108 -21.47 -38.73 -57.38
N SER A 109 -21.46 -39.74 -58.26
CA SER A 109 -20.26 -40.25 -58.93
C SER A 109 -20.07 -39.74 -60.36
N ARG A 110 -20.93 -38.84 -60.85
CA ARG A 110 -20.87 -38.29 -62.21
C ARG A 110 -20.29 -36.89 -62.18
N ARG A 111 -19.40 -36.59 -63.13
CA ARG A 111 -18.94 -35.22 -63.40
C ARG A 111 -19.97 -34.50 -64.26
N PHE A 112 -20.73 -33.58 -63.67
CA PHE A 112 -21.74 -32.83 -64.41
C PHE A 112 -21.95 -31.40 -63.90
N LEU A 113 -21.30 -31.01 -62.80
CA LEU A 113 -21.44 -29.68 -62.23
C LEU A 113 -20.36 -28.73 -62.77
N PRO A 114 -20.71 -27.54 -63.25
CA PRO A 114 -19.76 -26.53 -63.68
C PRO A 114 -19.25 -25.74 -62.46
N VAL A 115 -17.96 -25.42 -62.48
CA VAL A 115 -17.28 -24.67 -61.41
C VAL A 115 -16.71 -23.35 -61.92
N ILE A 116 -16.29 -22.49 -61.01
CA ILE A 116 -15.59 -21.24 -61.29
C ILE A 116 -14.12 -21.56 -61.60
N ASN A 117 -13.56 -20.88 -62.61
CA ASN A 117 -12.14 -20.96 -63.00
C ASN A 117 -11.63 -22.33 -63.49
N ASP A 118 -12.51 -23.32 -63.69
CA ASP A 118 -12.22 -24.54 -64.46
C ASP A 118 -13.33 -24.78 -65.49
N ASN A 119 -12.94 -25.15 -66.71
CA ASN A 119 -13.86 -25.48 -67.78
C ASN A 119 -14.34 -26.94 -67.70
N ASN A 120 -13.70 -27.76 -66.89
CA ASN A 120 -14.10 -29.15 -66.67
C ASN A 120 -15.34 -29.24 -65.79
N LEU A 121 -16.09 -30.32 -65.96
CA LEU A 121 -17.19 -30.67 -65.07
C LEU A 121 -16.66 -31.45 -63.86
N HIS A 122 -17.27 -31.23 -62.71
CA HIS A 122 -16.86 -31.82 -61.43
C HIS A 122 -17.96 -32.68 -60.82
N MET A 123 -17.54 -33.59 -59.93
CA MET A 123 -18.47 -34.37 -59.11
C MET A 123 -19.04 -33.50 -57.99
N PRO A 124 -20.26 -33.77 -57.50
CA PRO A 124 -20.82 -33.05 -56.35
C PRO A 124 -19.88 -32.94 -55.14
N ASN A 125 -19.22 -34.03 -54.76
CA ASN A 125 -18.27 -34.06 -53.63
C ASN A 125 -16.91 -33.35 -53.90
N GLU A 126 -16.70 -32.81 -55.09
CA GLU A 126 -15.55 -31.93 -55.38
C GLU A 126 -15.96 -30.46 -55.33
N CYS A 127 -17.25 -30.17 -55.15
CA CYS A 127 -17.81 -28.85 -55.27
C CYS A 127 -18.23 -28.29 -53.91
N VAL A 128 -18.13 -26.98 -53.77
CA VAL A 128 -18.65 -26.21 -52.65
C VAL A 128 -19.44 -25.02 -53.17
N PHE A 129 -20.35 -24.54 -52.35
CA PHE A 129 -21.13 -23.38 -52.67
C PHE A 129 -21.28 -22.50 -51.43
N ILE A 130 -21.02 -21.20 -51.59
CA ILE A 130 -21.01 -20.22 -50.49
C ILE A 130 -21.65 -18.93 -50.99
N ASN A 131 -22.69 -18.47 -50.29
CA ASN A 131 -23.38 -17.22 -50.61
C ASN A 131 -22.71 -16.00 -49.96
N ASP A 132 -21.96 -16.24 -48.87
CA ASP A 132 -21.30 -15.16 -48.14
C ASP A 132 -20.09 -14.63 -48.92
N LEU A 133 -20.25 -13.42 -49.46
CA LEU A 133 -19.21 -12.69 -50.17
C LEU A 133 -17.95 -12.50 -49.31
N THR A 134 -18.11 -12.33 -47.98
CA THR A 134 -16.96 -12.18 -47.07
C THR A 134 -16.14 -13.46 -46.99
N ILE A 135 -16.78 -14.64 -47.04
CA ILE A 135 -16.08 -15.92 -47.07
C ILE A 135 -15.40 -16.11 -48.44
N LYS A 136 -16.07 -15.76 -49.55
CA LYS A 136 -15.47 -15.84 -50.91
C LYS A 136 -14.26 -14.93 -51.08
N GLU A 137 -14.23 -13.77 -50.40
CA GLU A 137 -13.07 -12.87 -50.39
C GLU A 137 -11.88 -13.44 -49.61
N ILE A 138 -12.12 -14.24 -48.57
CA ILE A 138 -11.08 -14.88 -47.75
C ILE A 138 -10.59 -16.17 -48.40
N LEU A 139 -11.53 -16.99 -48.85
CA LEU A 139 -11.31 -18.32 -49.41
C LEU A 139 -11.37 -18.20 -50.92
N THR A 140 -10.29 -17.72 -51.54
CA THR A 140 -10.22 -17.62 -53.00
C THR A 140 -10.32 -19.01 -53.64
N PRO A 141 -10.71 -19.13 -54.92
CA PRO A 141 -10.77 -20.43 -55.61
C PRO A 141 -9.46 -21.22 -55.52
N GLU A 142 -8.32 -20.53 -55.58
CA GLU A 142 -6.99 -21.13 -55.43
C GLU A 142 -6.77 -21.69 -54.02
N LEU A 143 -7.10 -20.92 -52.97
CA LEU A 143 -6.94 -21.36 -51.59
C LEU A 143 -7.90 -22.51 -51.24
N LEU A 144 -9.15 -22.43 -51.72
CA LEU A 144 -10.13 -23.50 -51.57
C LEU A 144 -9.61 -24.81 -52.14
N TYR A 145 -9.10 -24.77 -53.38
CA TYR A 145 -8.57 -25.95 -54.04
C TYR A 145 -7.31 -26.48 -53.33
N ASN A 146 -6.33 -25.61 -53.07
CA ASN A 146 -5.05 -26.01 -52.48
C ASN A 146 -5.19 -26.62 -51.08
N HIS A 147 -6.16 -26.16 -50.29
CA HIS A 147 -6.30 -26.56 -48.88
C HIS A 147 -7.43 -27.58 -48.62
N LEU A 148 -8.51 -27.53 -49.39
CA LEU A 148 -9.68 -28.40 -49.20
C LEU A 148 -9.94 -29.33 -50.39
N ASN A 149 -9.23 -29.15 -51.51
CA ASN A 149 -9.46 -29.89 -52.76
C ASN A 149 -10.91 -29.77 -53.26
N LEU A 150 -11.48 -28.57 -53.07
CA LEU A 150 -12.86 -28.23 -53.47
C LEU A 150 -12.83 -27.10 -54.51
N TYR A 151 -13.91 -27.03 -55.29
CA TYR A 151 -14.12 -26.01 -56.31
C TYR A 151 -15.42 -25.25 -56.04
N TYR A 152 -15.41 -23.94 -56.28
CA TYR A 152 -16.64 -23.14 -56.21
C TYR A 152 -17.57 -23.47 -57.37
N LEU A 153 -18.82 -23.79 -57.08
CA LEU A 153 -19.87 -23.85 -58.10
C LEU A 153 -20.10 -22.49 -58.75
N LYS A 154 -20.58 -22.51 -60.00
CA LYS A 154 -21.01 -21.28 -60.67
C LYS A 154 -22.18 -20.62 -59.94
N ASP A 155 -22.12 -19.29 -59.92
CA ASP A 155 -23.03 -18.41 -59.20
C ASP A 155 -24.45 -18.36 -59.80
N ASP A 156 -24.75 -19.02 -60.91
CA ASP A 156 -26.12 -19.13 -61.44
C ASP A 156 -26.93 -20.26 -60.77
N LEU A 157 -26.27 -21.17 -60.05
CA LEU A 157 -26.92 -22.35 -59.47
C LEU A 157 -27.55 -22.11 -58.08
N TYR A 158 -27.63 -20.87 -57.60
CA TYR A 158 -28.09 -20.58 -56.23
C TYR A 158 -29.51 -21.08 -55.91
N GLU A 159 -30.39 -21.11 -56.92
CA GLU A 159 -31.78 -21.52 -56.76
C GLU A 159 -31.94 -23.01 -56.35
N TYR A 160 -30.92 -23.84 -56.62
CA TYR A 160 -30.96 -25.29 -56.40
C TYR A 160 -30.12 -25.77 -55.21
N GLU A 161 -29.81 -24.88 -54.26
CA GLU A 161 -28.93 -25.16 -53.10
C GLU A 161 -29.33 -26.47 -52.37
N LYS A 162 -30.62 -26.65 -52.09
CA LYS A 162 -31.11 -27.84 -51.38
C LYS A 162 -30.85 -29.13 -52.16
N GLN A 163 -31.13 -29.13 -53.46
CA GLN A 163 -30.91 -30.26 -54.36
C GLN A 163 -29.41 -30.61 -54.44
N LEU A 164 -28.55 -29.59 -54.50
CA LEU A 164 -27.10 -29.76 -54.59
C LEU A 164 -26.52 -30.37 -53.30
N TYR A 165 -26.98 -29.94 -52.11
CA TYR A 165 -26.58 -30.59 -50.85
C TYR A 165 -27.05 -32.05 -50.77
N GLU A 166 -28.27 -32.36 -51.22
CA GLU A 166 -28.76 -33.75 -51.29
C GLU A 166 -27.88 -34.61 -52.23
N LEU A 167 -27.34 -34.01 -53.30
CA LEU A 167 -26.39 -34.64 -54.21
C LEU A 167 -24.96 -34.72 -53.66
N GLY A 168 -24.67 -34.19 -52.46
CA GLY A 168 -23.37 -34.29 -51.82
C GLY A 168 -22.39 -33.18 -52.17
N VAL A 169 -22.87 -32.02 -52.64
CA VAL A 169 -22.08 -30.78 -52.65
C VAL A 169 -21.70 -30.42 -51.21
N HIS A 170 -20.45 -30.03 -51.00
CA HIS A 170 -19.93 -29.75 -49.67
C HIS A 170 -20.57 -28.50 -49.07
N HIS A 171 -20.97 -28.60 -47.80
CA HIS A 171 -21.33 -27.46 -46.96
C HIS A 171 -20.15 -27.13 -46.06
N LEU A 172 -19.66 -25.89 -46.10
CA LEU A 172 -18.58 -25.45 -45.22
C LEU A 172 -19.12 -25.11 -43.83
N GLY A 173 -18.73 -25.89 -42.84
CA GLY A 173 -19.01 -25.61 -41.44
C GLY A 173 -17.90 -24.82 -40.76
N HIS A 174 -18.11 -24.60 -39.46
CA HIS A 174 -17.14 -23.92 -38.60
C HIS A 174 -15.81 -24.69 -38.48
N ASN A 175 -15.83 -26.03 -38.54
CA ASN A 175 -14.62 -26.85 -38.41
C ASN A 175 -13.68 -26.68 -39.61
N GLU A 176 -14.22 -26.62 -40.82
CA GLU A 176 -13.47 -26.40 -42.04
C GLU A 176 -12.84 -25.00 -42.03
N LEU A 177 -13.59 -23.97 -41.64
CA LEU A 177 -13.09 -22.60 -41.50
C LEU A 177 -11.96 -22.48 -40.45
N ILE A 178 -12.04 -23.24 -39.36
CA ILE A 178 -11.00 -23.28 -38.32
C ILE A 178 -9.75 -24.04 -38.77
N ASN A 179 -9.92 -25.18 -39.43
CA ASN A 179 -8.78 -25.91 -39.99
C ASN A 179 -8.05 -25.08 -41.04
N PHE A 180 -8.81 -24.33 -41.84
CA PHE A 180 -8.27 -23.44 -42.85
C PHE A 180 -7.45 -22.30 -42.25
N ILE A 181 -7.96 -21.60 -41.21
CA ILE A 181 -7.17 -20.53 -40.58
C ILE A 181 -5.86 -21.07 -39.99
N LYS A 182 -5.91 -22.26 -39.39
CA LYS A 182 -4.74 -22.88 -38.77
C LYS A 182 -3.63 -23.15 -39.80
N GLN A 183 -3.99 -23.41 -41.05
CA GLN A 183 -3.04 -23.67 -42.13
C GLN A 183 -2.45 -22.37 -42.73
N ILE A 184 -3.26 -21.31 -42.84
CA ILE A 184 -2.78 -20.02 -43.39
C ILE A 184 -1.85 -19.31 -42.41
N PHE A 185 -2.24 -19.25 -41.14
CA PHE A 185 -1.55 -18.43 -40.14
C PHE A 185 -0.52 -19.28 -39.39
N THR A 186 0.61 -19.59 -40.05
CA THR A 186 1.61 -20.51 -39.48
C THR A 186 2.93 -19.88 -39.06
N THR A 187 3.38 -18.74 -39.59
CA THR A 187 4.74 -18.26 -39.26
C THR A 187 4.98 -16.75 -39.19
N GLU A 188 4.32 -15.86 -39.96
CA GLU A 188 4.61 -14.41 -39.87
C GLU A 188 3.36 -13.50 -39.94
N ILE A 189 3.37 -12.43 -39.12
CA ILE A 189 2.34 -11.38 -39.14
C ILE A 189 2.63 -10.40 -40.29
N THR A 190 1.82 -10.44 -41.36
CA THR A 190 1.80 -9.40 -42.41
C THR A 190 0.55 -8.53 -42.30
N ILE A 191 0.59 -7.32 -42.88
CA ILE A 191 -0.59 -6.43 -42.95
C ILE A 191 -1.75 -7.13 -43.67
N GLU A 192 -1.45 -7.90 -44.71
CA GLU A 192 -2.44 -8.66 -45.48
C GLU A 192 -3.06 -9.79 -44.64
N ASN A 193 -2.23 -10.53 -43.88
CA ASN A 193 -2.70 -11.53 -42.92
C ASN A 193 -3.67 -10.91 -41.89
N LYS A 194 -3.38 -9.72 -41.37
CA LYS A 194 -4.28 -9.02 -40.40
C LYS A 194 -5.63 -8.64 -41.02
N LYS A 195 -5.64 -8.17 -42.28
CA LYS A 195 -6.86 -7.83 -43.02
C LYS A 195 -7.73 -9.04 -43.30
N ILE A 196 -7.10 -10.17 -43.66
CA ILE A 196 -7.80 -11.44 -43.88
C ILE A 196 -8.38 -11.94 -42.54
N LEU A 197 -7.62 -11.81 -41.45
CA LEU A 197 -8.02 -12.24 -40.13
C LEU A 197 -9.27 -11.52 -39.61
N SER A 198 -9.40 -10.21 -39.83
CA SER A 198 -10.59 -9.47 -39.38
C SER A 198 -11.86 -9.97 -40.09
N LYS A 199 -11.78 -10.20 -41.40
CA LYS A 199 -12.89 -10.79 -42.17
C LYS A 199 -13.20 -12.21 -41.68
N TRP A 200 -12.17 -12.99 -41.36
CA TRP A 200 -12.35 -14.34 -40.84
C TRP A 200 -13.05 -14.37 -39.48
N PHE A 201 -12.71 -13.45 -38.57
CA PHE A 201 -13.44 -13.32 -37.31
C PHE A 201 -14.92 -12.97 -37.54
N CYS A 202 -15.26 -12.16 -38.54
CA CYS A 202 -16.66 -11.94 -38.92
C CYS A 202 -17.35 -13.23 -39.38
N CYS A 203 -16.72 -14.00 -40.28
CA CYS A 203 -17.29 -15.24 -40.80
C CYS A 203 -17.49 -16.26 -39.67
N LEU A 204 -16.50 -16.42 -38.80
CA LEU A 204 -16.62 -17.27 -37.62
C LEU A 204 -17.76 -16.86 -36.70
N TYR A 205 -17.90 -15.57 -36.41
CA TYR A 205 -18.99 -15.08 -35.57
C TYR A 205 -20.35 -15.47 -36.14
N ARG A 206 -20.53 -15.38 -37.46
CA ARG A 206 -21.76 -15.78 -38.16
C ARG A 206 -22.00 -17.28 -38.01
N CYS A 207 -21.01 -18.12 -38.31
CA CYS A 207 -21.12 -19.58 -38.18
C CYS A 207 -21.39 -20.03 -36.73
N LEU A 208 -20.82 -19.34 -35.74
CA LEU A 208 -21.03 -19.67 -34.33
C LEU A 208 -22.46 -19.37 -33.86
N ASN A 209 -23.15 -18.40 -34.48
CA ASN A 209 -24.54 -18.10 -34.13
C ASN A 209 -25.55 -19.11 -34.70
N GLU A 210 -25.11 -20.00 -35.60
CA GLU A 210 -25.96 -21.04 -36.22
C GLU A 210 -25.89 -22.39 -35.50
N ILE A 211 -24.93 -22.56 -34.58
CA ILE A 211 -24.71 -23.82 -33.85
C ILE A 211 -25.29 -23.79 -32.44
N SER A 212 -25.40 -24.97 -31.82
CA SER A 212 -25.84 -25.09 -30.43
C SER A 212 -24.82 -24.47 -29.46
N LEU A 213 -25.29 -23.96 -28.31
CA LEU A 213 -24.43 -23.38 -27.27
C LEU A 213 -23.35 -24.34 -26.76
N ILE A 214 -23.63 -25.65 -26.73
CA ILE A 214 -22.67 -26.67 -26.27
C ILE A 214 -21.51 -26.80 -27.27
N ASP A 215 -21.83 -26.75 -28.56
CA ASP A 215 -20.83 -26.85 -29.61
C ASP A 215 -20.05 -25.53 -29.74
N GLU A 216 -20.71 -24.38 -29.56
CA GLU A 216 -20.04 -23.08 -29.46
C GLU A 216 -18.91 -23.09 -28.42
N GLN A 217 -19.17 -23.57 -27.19
CA GLN A 217 -18.13 -23.62 -26.15
C GLN A 217 -16.93 -24.49 -26.52
N LYS A 218 -17.15 -25.63 -27.19
CA LYS A 218 -16.06 -26.50 -27.67
C LYS A 218 -15.24 -25.79 -28.75
N VAL A 219 -15.92 -25.11 -29.65
CA VAL A 219 -15.30 -24.36 -30.75
C VAL A 219 -14.50 -23.17 -30.22
N LEU A 220 -15.06 -22.39 -29.29
CA LEU A 220 -14.34 -21.27 -28.64
C LEU A 220 -13.07 -21.75 -27.94
N LYS A 221 -13.12 -22.87 -27.19
CA LYS A 221 -11.93 -23.47 -26.57
C LYS A 221 -10.89 -23.88 -27.60
N HIS A 222 -11.32 -24.41 -28.75
CA HIS A 222 -10.42 -24.74 -29.83
C HIS A 222 -9.76 -23.48 -30.41
N ILE A 223 -10.52 -22.43 -30.70
CA ILE A 223 -10.02 -21.15 -31.21
C ILE A 223 -9.02 -20.51 -30.23
N GLN A 224 -9.30 -20.53 -28.93
CA GLN A 224 -8.39 -20.04 -27.90
C GLN A 224 -7.03 -20.75 -27.88
N SER A 225 -6.95 -21.98 -28.39
CA SER A 225 -5.70 -22.74 -28.52
C SER A 225 -4.89 -22.42 -29.80
N LEU A 226 -5.48 -21.69 -30.75
CA LEU A 226 -4.84 -21.36 -32.02
C LEU A 226 -3.96 -20.11 -31.88
N LYS A 227 -2.79 -20.15 -32.52
CA LYS A 227 -1.88 -19.01 -32.65
C LYS A 227 -2.37 -18.07 -33.74
N ILE A 228 -3.45 -17.33 -33.48
CA ILE A 228 -4.10 -16.45 -34.47
C ILE A 228 -4.31 -15.01 -33.97
N PHE A 229 -3.95 -14.68 -32.72
CA PHE A 229 -4.18 -13.35 -32.17
C PHE A 229 -2.95 -12.45 -32.35
N PRO A 230 -3.06 -11.33 -33.10
CA PRO A 230 -1.95 -10.41 -33.31
C PRO A 230 -1.87 -9.42 -32.14
N LEU A 231 -0.73 -9.37 -31.46
CA LEU A 231 -0.46 -8.37 -30.43
C LEU A 231 0.39 -7.22 -30.97
N LYS A 232 0.32 -6.07 -30.30
CA LYS A 232 1.04 -4.84 -30.68
C LYS A 232 2.56 -5.00 -30.61
N ASN A 233 3.07 -5.69 -29.59
CA ASN A 233 4.52 -5.81 -29.31
C ASN A 233 5.13 -7.15 -29.71
N TYR A 234 4.38 -7.98 -30.45
CA TYR A 234 4.82 -9.33 -30.85
C TYR A 234 4.82 -9.46 -32.37
N GLN A 235 5.85 -10.14 -32.89
CA GLN A 235 6.01 -10.42 -34.32
C GLN A 235 5.26 -11.68 -34.76
N GLU A 236 4.93 -12.57 -33.82
CA GLU A 236 4.21 -13.81 -34.06
C GLU A 236 2.78 -13.73 -33.52
N PHE A 237 1.88 -14.48 -34.15
CA PHE A 237 0.54 -14.70 -33.60
C PHE A 237 0.62 -15.56 -32.34
N ILE A 238 -0.18 -15.19 -31.35
CA ILE A 238 -0.25 -15.90 -30.08
C ILE A 238 -1.60 -16.59 -29.93
N SER A 239 -1.65 -17.57 -29.02
CA SER A 239 -2.90 -18.22 -28.60
C SER A 239 -3.29 -17.74 -27.21
N VAL A 240 -4.58 -17.51 -26.99
CA VAL A 240 -5.14 -17.09 -25.69
C VAL A 240 -4.77 -18.07 -24.58
N ASN A 241 -4.84 -19.38 -24.84
CA ASN A 241 -4.60 -20.41 -23.81
C ASN A 241 -3.13 -20.65 -23.45
N TYR A 242 -2.18 -20.22 -24.28
CA TYR A 242 -0.75 -20.42 -24.01
C TYR A 242 -0.20 -19.38 -23.04
N ILE A 243 -0.88 -18.24 -22.92
CA ILE A 243 -0.44 -17.10 -22.13
C ILE A 243 -1.33 -17.03 -20.89
N ASN A 244 -0.73 -17.20 -19.71
CA ASN A 244 -1.41 -17.01 -18.41
C ASN A 244 -1.69 -15.52 -18.10
N GLN A 245 -1.80 -14.67 -19.12
CA GLN A 245 -2.03 -13.23 -19.00
C GLN A 245 -3.22 -12.83 -19.85
N ILE A 246 -3.90 -11.76 -19.42
CA ILE A 246 -5.12 -11.28 -20.06
C ILE A 246 -4.77 -10.42 -21.26
N ILE A 247 -5.46 -10.67 -22.38
CA ILE A 247 -5.33 -9.89 -23.61
C ILE A 247 -6.37 -8.77 -23.57
N PHE A 248 -5.94 -7.56 -23.91
CA PHE A 248 -6.76 -6.36 -23.92
C PHE A 248 -7.04 -5.85 -25.33
N PHE A 249 -8.22 -5.28 -25.52
CA PHE A 249 -8.50 -4.43 -26.69
C PHE A 249 -7.64 -3.16 -26.66
N PRO A 250 -7.24 -2.62 -27.82
CA PRO A 250 -6.67 -1.28 -27.86
C PRO A 250 -7.69 -0.24 -27.43
N SER A 251 -7.21 0.85 -26.82
CA SER A 251 -8.07 1.96 -26.39
C SER A 251 -7.37 3.30 -26.59
N ASN A 252 -8.03 4.20 -27.32
CA ASN A 252 -7.56 5.57 -27.52
C ASN A 252 -7.89 6.49 -26.33
N ASN A 253 -8.77 6.03 -25.43
CA ASN A 253 -9.27 6.85 -24.33
C ASN A 253 -8.34 6.85 -23.10
N ILE A 254 -7.34 5.96 -23.08
CA ILE A 254 -6.45 5.78 -21.94
C ILE A 254 -5.01 6.07 -22.39
N GLN A 255 -4.43 7.11 -21.83
CA GLN A 255 -3.01 7.39 -21.99
C GLN A 255 -2.22 6.58 -20.96
N LEU A 256 -1.43 5.62 -21.43
CA LEU A 256 -0.59 4.76 -20.59
C LEU A 256 0.88 5.19 -20.67
N PRO A 257 1.64 5.07 -19.57
CA PRO A 257 3.10 5.12 -19.64
C PRO A 257 3.62 4.01 -20.57
N LYS A 258 4.60 4.34 -21.43
CA LYS A 258 5.16 3.41 -22.43
C LYS A 258 5.61 2.08 -21.85
N LEU A 259 6.20 2.08 -20.64
CA LEU A 259 6.63 0.84 -19.96
C LEU A 259 5.45 -0.10 -19.67
N ILE A 260 4.32 0.44 -19.22
CA ILE A 260 3.11 -0.33 -18.92
C ILE A 260 2.44 -0.78 -20.21
N GLU A 261 2.33 0.12 -21.19
CA GLU A 261 1.78 -0.21 -22.51
C GLU A 261 2.58 -1.34 -23.19
N ASN A 262 3.91 -1.34 -23.03
CA ASN A 262 4.78 -2.37 -23.60
C ASN A 262 4.64 -3.72 -22.89
N ASP A 263 4.38 -3.73 -21.58
CA ASP A 263 4.21 -4.96 -20.79
C ASP A 263 2.81 -5.58 -20.93
N LEU A 264 1.80 -4.80 -21.32
CA LEU A 264 0.43 -5.28 -21.53
C LEU A 264 0.29 -6.06 -22.84
N MET A 265 -0.55 -7.11 -22.81
CA MET A 265 -0.91 -7.88 -24.01
C MET A 265 -2.06 -7.20 -24.76
N ILE A 266 -1.75 -6.21 -25.60
CA ILE A 266 -2.77 -5.44 -26.35
C ILE A 266 -2.87 -5.94 -27.79
N ILE A 267 -4.10 -6.16 -28.27
CA ILE A 267 -4.37 -6.51 -29.68
C ILE A 267 -3.88 -5.40 -30.59
N ASN A 268 -3.23 -5.79 -31.68
CA ASN A 268 -2.70 -4.85 -32.65
C ASN A 268 -3.81 -4.02 -33.33
N ASP A 269 -3.67 -2.70 -33.34
CA ASP A 269 -4.63 -1.75 -33.93
C ASP A 269 -4.92 -2.02 -35.42
N GLU A 270 -3.95 -2.61 -36.14
CA GLU A 270 -4.08 -2.93 -37.55
C GLU A 270 -5.17 -3.96 -37.87
N LEU A 271 -5.62 -4.75 -36.87
CA LEU A 271 -6.79 -5.63 -37.01
C LEU A 271 -8.07 -4.83 -37.33
N TRP A 272 -8.10 -3.54 -37.00
CA TRP A 272 -9.27 -2.67 -37.18
C TRP A 272 -9.16 -1.71 -38.37
N MET A 273 -7.99 -1.59 -39.02
CA MET A 273 -7.69 -0.51 -39.97
C MET A 273 -8.63 -0.40 -41.18
N ASN A 274 -9.28 -1.50 -41.59
CA ASN A 274 -10.18 -1.54 -42.74
C ASN A 274 -11.66 -1.51 -42.35
N LEU A 275 -11.99 -1.35 -41.07
CA LEU A 275 -13.36 -1.39 -40.58
C LEU A 275 -13.80 0.01 -40.19
N GLU A 276 -14.90 0.49 -40.78
CA GLU A 276 -15.48 1.78 -40.41
C GLU A 276 -15.88 1.78 -38.93
N GLU A 277 -15.77 2.95 -38.29
CA GLU A 277 -16.24 3.12 -36.91
C GLU A 277 -17.75 2.86 -36.84
N ASN A 278 -18.16 1.99 -35.91
CA ASN A 278 -19.54 1.52 -35.74
C ASN A 278 -20.11 0.63 -36.87
N SER A 279 -19.26 0.10 -37.77
CA SER A 279 -19.67 -0.95 -38.71
C SER A 279 -20.18 -2.20 -37.98
N ILE A 280 -21.12 -2.91 -38.61
CA ILE A 280 -21.69 -4.14 -38.07
C ILE A 280 -20.57 -5.18 -37.87
N GLU A 281 -19.65 -5.27 -38.82
CA GLU A 281 -18.48 -6.14 -38.80
C GLU A 281 -17.62 -5.90 -37.56
N ARG A 282 -17.34 -4.63 -37.22
CA ARG A 282 -16.54 -4.29 -36.05
C ARG A 282 -17.22 -4.72 -34.75
N ILE A 283 -18.53 -4.55 -34.64
CA ILE A 283 -19.31 -4.98 -33.46
C ILE A 283 -19.31 -6.52 -33.37
N GLN A 284 -19.46 -7.23 -34.49
CA GLN A 284 -19.41 -8.69 -34.55
C GLN A 284 -18.06 -9.24 -34.08
N ILE A 285 -16.95 -8.69 -34.60
CA ILE A 285 -15.59 -9.07 -34.19
C ILE A 285 -15.37 -8.76 -32.71
N GLN A 286 -15.74 -7.56 -32.25
CA GLN A 286 -15.57 -7.20 -30.85
C GLN A 286 -16.34 -8.16 -29.93
N THR A 287 -17.59 -8.50 -30.29
CA THR A 287 -18.41 -9.45 -29.53
C THR A 287 -17.78 -10.84 -29.51
N LEU A 288 -17.26 -11.32 -30.64
CA LEU A 288 -16.56 -12.61 -30.71
C LEU A 288 -15.31 -12.62 -29.83
N LEU A 289 -14.48 -11.58 -29.92
CA LEU A 289 -13.26 -11.45 -29.14
C LEU A 289 -13.56 -11.34 -27.62
N GLU A 290 -14.62 -10.65 -27.23
CA GLU A 290 -15.14 -10.64 -25.84
C GLU A 290 -15.55 -12.07 -25.40
N ARG A 291 -16.25 -12.85 -26.25
CA ARG A 291 -16.59 -14.27 -25.98
C ARG A 291 -15.34 -15.17 -25.87
N LEU A 292 -14.25 -14.83 -26.55
CA LEU A 292 -12.97 -15.53 -26.48
C LEU A 292 -12.14 -15.16 -25.24
N GLY A 293 -12.59 -14.22 -24.42
CA GLY A 293 -11.96 -13.83 -23.16
C GLY A 293 -11.07 -12.57 -23.25
N ILE A 294 -11.08 -11.86 -24.38
CA ILE A 294 -10.37 -10.58 -24.52
C ILE A 294 -11.15 -9.50 -23.79
N GLN A 295 -10.42 -8.67 -23.03
CA GLN A 295 -11.02 -7.71 -22.11
C GLN A 295 -10.85 -6.27 -22.56
N ARG A 296 -11.77 -5.40 -22.14
CA ARG A 296 -11.66 -3.96 -22.40
C ARG A 296 -10.55 -3.35 -21.57
N LEU A 297 -9.69 -2.57 -22.23
CA LEU A 297 -8.64 -1.83 -21.55
C LEU A 297 -9.27 -0.69 -20.74
N THR A 298 -9.29 -0.87 -19.42
CA THR A 298 -9.77 0.13 -18.44
C THR A 298 -8.77 0.24 -17.30
N HIS A 299 -8.70 1.41 -16.64
CA HIS A 299 -7.81 1.58 -15.47
C HIS A 299 -8.02 0.50 -14.41
N ARG A 300 -9.28 0.16 -14.13
CA ARG A 300 -9.65 -0.92 -13.19
C ARG A 300 -9.13 -2.27 -13.66
N ALA A 301 -9.35 -2.64 -14.93
CA ALA A 301 -8.90 -3.92 -15.46
C ALA A 301 -7.37 -4.03 -15.41
N ILE A 302 -6.62 -2.97 -15.75
CA ILE A 302 -5.16 -2.97 -15.66
C ILE A 302 -4.68 -3.27 -14.24
N CYS A 303 -5.26 -2.62 -13.22
CA CYS A 303 -4.90 -2.89 -11.83
C CYS A 303 -5.30 -4.31 -11.41
N GLU A 304 -6.57 -4.67 -11.57
CA GLU A 304 -7.17 -5.90 -11.04
C GLU A 304 -6.67 -7.19 -11.72
N GLN A 305 -6.36 -7.11 -13.01
CA GLN A 305 -6.15 -8.28 -13.87
C GLN A 305 -4.73 -8.41 -14.40
N HIS A 306 -3.93 -7.35 -14.28
CA HIS A 306 -2.53 -7.36 -14.71
C HIS A 306 -1.60 -7.06 -13.53
N ILE A 307 -1.69 -5.86 -12.95
CA ILE A 307 -0.72 -5.40 -11.94
C ILE A 307 -0.82 -6.18 -10.62
N TYR A 308 -2.01 -6.30 -10.03
CA TYR A 308 -2.18 -6.98 -8.74
C TYR A 308 -1.82 -8.46 -8.81
N PRO A 309 -2.26 -9.25 -9.83
CA PRO A 309 -1.85 -10.65 -9.95
C PRO A 309 -0.34 -10.84 -10.11
N ILE A 310 0.35 -9.88 -10.75
CA ILE A 310 1.82 -9.90 -10.84
C ILE A 310 2.45 -9.76 -9.45
N PHE A 311 1.98 -8.80 -8.65
CA PHE A 311 2.48 -8.60 -7.28
C PHE A 311 2.13 -9.76 -6.32
N GLU A 312 0.97 -10.39 -6.51
CA GLU A 312 0.53 -11.56 -5.72
C GLU A 312 1.36 -12.82 -5.99
N ASN A 313 1.97 -12.94 -7.18
CA ASN A 313 2.73 -14.11 -7.56
C ASN A 313 4.23 -13.86 -7.54
N ASP A 314 4.89 -14.56 -6.60
CA ASP A 314 6.30 -14.39 -6.29
C ASP A 314 7.26 -14.73 -7.44
N LYS A 315 6.82 -15.48 -8.44
CA LYS A 315 7.58 -15.75 -9.68
C LYS A 315 7.40 -14.63 -10.70
N LEU A 316 6.18 -14.13 -10.85
CA LEU A 316 5.84 -13.16 -11.90
C LEU A 316 6.50 -11.81 -11.68
N TRP A 317 6.42 -11.23 -10.48
CA TRP A 317 7.03 -9.92 -10.25
C TRP A 317 8.56 -9.96 -10.31
N LYS A 318 9.20 -11.07 -9.89
CA LYS A 318 10.66 -11.24 -9.95
C LYS A 318 11.21 -11.36 -11.37
N GLU A 319 10.39 -11.77 -12.33
CA GLU A 319 10.74 -11.79 -13.76
C GLU A 319 10.66 -10.41 -14.42
N LYS A 320 9.98 -9.43 -13.79
CA LYS A 320 9.83 -8.07 -14.31
C LYS A 320 11.06 -7.22 -13.99
N SER A 321 11.34 -6.24 -14.87
CA SER A 321 12.39 -5.26 -14.62
C SER A 321 12.00 -4.30 -13.48
N SER A 322 13.00 -3.73 -12.81
CA SER A 322 12.79 -2.72 -11.76
C SER A 322 11.95 -1.55 -12.25
N GLU A 323 12.21 -1.06 -13.47
CA GLU A 323 11.53 0.09 -14.06
C GLU A 323 10.04 -0.20 -14.29
N THR A 324 9.71 -1.44 -14.63
CA THR A 324 8.32 -1.87 -14.85
C THR A 324 7.54 -1.89 -13.54
N LEU A 325 8.12 -2.46 -12.48
CA LEU A 325 7.49 -2.49 -11.16
C LEU A 325 7.33 -1.10 -10.56
N ILE A 326 8.33 -0.22 -10.74
CA ILE A 326 8.23 1.19 -10.36
C ILE A 326 7.10 1.86 -11.14
N ALA A 327 7.03 1.66 -12.46
CA ALA A 327 5.97 2.21 -13.30
C ALA A 327 4.58 1.77 -12.83
N TYR A 328 4.41 0.51 -12.37
CA TYR A 328 3.14 0.04 -11.80
C TYR A 328 2.73 0.79 -10.54
N VAL A 329 3.65 0.94 -9.59
CA VAL A 329 3.37 1.70 -8.36
C VAL A 329 3.04 3.16 -8.69
N MET A 330 3.80 3.78 -9.60
CA MET A 330 3.59 5.17 -10.01
C MET A 330 2.28 5.37 -10.77
N TYR A 331 1.88 4.40 -11.59
CA TYR A 331 0.59 4.44 -12.27
C TYR A 331 -0.58 4.29 -11.30
N ILE A 332 -0.47 3.41 -10.30
CA ILE A 332 -1.46 3.32 -9.22
C ILE A 332 -1.50 4.62 -8.42
N PHE A 333 -0.34 5.21 -8.10
CA PHE A 333 -0.27 6.52 -7.44
C PHE A 333 -0.97 7.63 -8.27
N ASP A 334 -0.74 7.69 -9.58
CA ASP A 334 -1.40 8.67 -10.45
C ASP A 334 -2.92 8.50 -10.44
N LEU A 335 -3.41 7.25 -10.43
CA LEU A 335 -4.84 6.96 -10.31
C LEU A 335 -5.39 7.34 -8.93
N TRP A 336 -4.66 7.04 -7.86
CA TRP A 336 -5.03 7.34 -6.48
C TRP A 336 -5.11 8.86 -6.27
N SER A 337 -4.12 9.60 -6.78
CA SER A 337 -4.01 11.06 -6.64
C SER A 337 -5.13 11.85 -7.32
N LYS A 338 -5.82 11.22 -8.29
CA LYS A 338 -7.00 11.72 -9.01
C LYS A 338 -8.33 11.33 -8.35
N GLN A 339 -8.29 10.70 -7.17
CA GLN A 339 -9.44 10.25 -6.39
C GLN A 339 -10.31 9.21 -7.11
N ASN A 340 -9.67 8.26 -7.81
CA ASN A 340 -10.41 7.14 -8.41
C ASN A 340 -10.80 6.10 -7.35
N HIS A 341 -12.10 5.86 -7.18
CA HIS A 341 -12.67 4.86 -6.27
C HIS A 341 -12.33 3.39 -6.61
N TYR A 342 -11.53 3.12 -7.64
CA TYR A 342 -11.20 1.77 -8.09
C TYR A 342 -9.99 1.15 -7.37
N ILE A 343 -9.27 1.92 -6.55
CA ILE A 343 -8.06 1.44 -5.89
C ILE A 343 -8.42 0.92 -4.51
N ASP A 344 -8.38 -0.39 -4.35
CA ASP A 344 -8.44 -1.04 -3.06
C ASP A 344 -7.08 -0.96 -2.36
N MET A 345 -6.91 0.06 -1.53
CA MET A 345 -5.68 0.27 -0.75
C MET A 345 -5.41 -0.89 0.23
N SER A 346 -6.45 -1.56 0.73
CA SER A 346 -6.28 -2.67 1.67
C SER A 346 -5.63 -3.87 0.98
N ARG A 347 -6.10 -4.21 -0.22
CA ARG A 347 -5.49 -5.24 -1.06
C ARG A 347 -4.09 -4.84 -1.50
N LEU A 348 -3.92 -3.62 -2.03
CA LEU A 348 -2.62 -3.14 -2.50
C LEU A 348 -1.55 -3.25 -1.42
N LYS A 349 -1.86 -2.79 -0.20
CA LYS A 349 -0.96 -2.85 0.95
C LYS A 349 -0.48 -4.26 1.28
N SER A 350 -1.30 -5.29 1.03
CA SER A 350 -0.94 -6.68 1.31
C SER A 350 -0.04 -7.34 0.25
N ILE A 351 0.04 -6.76 -0.96
CA ILE A 351 0.71 -7.39 -2.11
C ILE A 351 1.86 -6.56 -2.68
N VAL A 352 1.82 -5.23 -2.53
CA VAL A 352 2.70 -4.30 -3.25
C VAL A 352 4.17 -4.54 -2.94
N GLN A 353 4.97 -4.60 -4.00
CA GLN A 353 6.42 -4.68 -3.92
C GLN A 353 7.00 -3.28 -4.14
N LEU A 354 7.62 -2.71 -3.11
CA LEU A 354 8.24 -1.39 -3.18
C LEU A 354 9.76 -1.51 -3.28
N LEU A 355 10.35 -0.75 -4.18
CA LEU A 355 11.80 -0.67 -4.31
C LEU A 355 12.38 0.05 -3.09
N THR A 356 13.37 -0.57 -2.47
CA THR A 356 14.10 -0.04 -1.32
C THR A 356 15.61 -0.14 -1.55
N ASN A 357 16.40 0.44 -0.66
CA ASN A 357 17.85 0.22 -0.60
C ASN A 357 18.26 -1.26 -0.39
N HIS A 358 17.31 -2.16 -0.08
CA HIS A 358 17.50 -3.61 0.02
C HIS A 358 16.72 -4.39 -1.05
N GLY A 359 16.50 -3.79 -2.21
CA GLY A 359 15.70 -4.36 -3.29
C GLY A 359 14.20 -4.24 -3.04
N PHE A 360 13.39 -5.04 -3.73
CA PHE A 360 11.94 -5.00 -3.57
C PHE A 360 11.52 -5.65 -2.24
N LYS A 361 10.72 -4.92 -1.46
CA LYS A 361 10.19 -5.32 -0.16
C LYS A 361 8.71 -5.00 -0.05
N GLN A 362 7.96 -5.88 0.61
CA GLN A 362 6.56 -5.64 0.95
C GLN A 362 6.44 -4.96 2.32
N PRO A 363 5.68 -3.86 2.43
CA PRO A 363 5.46 -3.15 3.69
C PRO A 363 4.82 -4.01 4.79
N ILE A 364 3.96 -4.97 4.43
CA ILE A 364 3.29 -5.83 5.41
C ILE A 364 4.23 -6.76 6.17
N HIS A 365 5.40 -7.06 5.60
CA HIS A 365 6.40 -7.96 6.19
C HIS A 365 7.66 -7.24 6.67
N HIS A 366 7.84 -5.97 6.30
CA HIS A 366 9.04 -5.20 6.61
C HIS A 366 8.66 -3.76 6.95
N SER A 367 9.23 -3.21 8.02
CA SER A 367 9.12 -1.77 8.28
C SER A 367 10.00 -1.00 7.30
N ILE A 368 9.37 -0.21 6.43
CA ILE A 368 10.01 0.62 5.40
C ILE A 368 9.88 2.09 5.82
N TYR A 369 10.94 2.87 5.65
CA TYR A 369 10.98 4.27 6.07
C TYR A 369 11.24 5.24 4.93
N PHE A 370 10.76 6.46 5.11
CA PHE A 370 11.03 7.57 4.19
C PHE A 370 12.48 8.04 4.24
N THR A 371 13.02 8.45 3.10
CA THR A 371 14.27 9.21 3.02
C THR A 371 14.02 10.70 3.22
N PRO A 372 15.05 11.52 3.46
CA PRO A 372 14.91 12.98 3.51
C PRO A 372 14.30 13.59 2.24
N LYS A 373 14.40 12.95 1.06
CA LYS A 373 13.80 13.47 -0.19
C LYS A 373 12.27 13.46 -0.16
N TYR A 374 11.66 12.59 0.63
CA TYR A 374 10.21 12.56 0.87
C TYR A 374 9.77 13.54 1.97
N GLY A 375 10.70 14.22 2.62
CA GLY A 375 10.42 15.14 3.73
C GLY A 375 10.62 14.53 5.12
N ASN A 376 11.30 13.38 5.24
CA ASN A 376 11.70 12.87 6.55
C ASN A 376 12.67 13.86 7.22
N PRO A 377 12.40 14.34 8.45
CA PRO A 377 13.29 15.26 9.16
C PRO A 377 14.65 14.65 9.53
N TYR A 378 14.76 13.32 9.56
CA TYR A 378 15.98 12.60 9.94
C TYR A 378 16.60 11.86 8.75
N ASP A 379 17.92 11.91 8.63
CA ASP A 379 18.68 11.05 7.72
C ASP A 379 19.04 9.77 8.48
N LEU A 380 18.15 8.77 8.45
CA LEU A 380 18.27 7.57 9.30
C LEU A 380 19.61 6.83 9.17
N LEU A 381 20.23 6.85 7.99
CA LEU A 381 21.54 6.22 7.78
C LEU A 381 22.68 7.00 8.43
N LYS A 382 22.59 8.34 8.49
CA LYS A 382 23.61 9.19 9.14
C LYS A 382 23.35 9.40 10.62
N ASP A 383 22.11 9.68 10.96
CA ASP A 383 21.66 10.00 12.31
C ASP A 383 21.52 8.77 13.18
N PHE A 384 21.16 7.61 12.59
CA PHE A 384 20.93 6.36 13.31
C PHE A 384 21.66 5.14 12.69
N ASN A 385 22.94 5.29 12.39
CA ASN A 385 23.76 4.34 11.59
C ASN A 385 23.94 2.91 12.14
N ALA A 386 23.50 2.62 13.35
CA ALA A 386 23.68 1.32 13.98
C ALA A 386 22.63 0.28 13.60
N TYR A 387 21.57 0.70 12.90
CA TYR A 387 20.56 -0.20 12.38
C TYR A 387 20.58 -0.19 10.85
N ASN A 388 20.30 -1.35 10.26
CA ASN A 388 20.20 -1.49 8.82
C ASN A 388 18.79 -1.09 8.35
N TRP A 389 18.57 0.22 8.19
CA TRP A 389 17.29 0.79 7.82
C TRP A 389 16.88 0.40 6.40
N ILE A 390 15.64 -0.07 6.26
CA ILE A 390 15.02 -0.31 4.95
C ILE A 390 14.34 0.99 4.52
N LEU A 391 14.94 1.68 3.56
CA LEU A 391 14.47 2.97 3.07
C LEU A 391 13.81 2.81 1.72
N ILE A 392 12.67 3.47 1.52
CA ILE A 392 12.06 3.56 0.18
C ILE A 392 13.05 4.22 -0.80
N SER A 393 13.14 3.68 -2.00
CA SER A 393 14.04 4.22 -3.03
C SER A 393 13.59 5.59 -3.49
N ASP A 394 14.54 6.51 -3.66
CA ASP A 394 14.27 7.84 -4.21
C ASP A 394 13.86 7.82 -5.69
N GLU A 395 13.95 6.67 -6.38
CA GLU A 395 13.59 6.53 -7.80
C GLU A 395 12.11 6.84 -8.10
N TYR A 396 11.23 6.78 -7.10
CA TYR A 396 9.83 7.21 -7.26
C TYR A 396 9.66 8.74 -7.30
N ILE A 397 10.70 9.51 -6.97
CA ILE A 397 10.70 10.97 -7.01
C ILE A 397 11.51 11.46 -8.22
N HIS A 398 10.85 12.18 -9.12
CA HIS A 398 11.54 12.92 -10.19
C HIS A 398 12.21 14.19 -9.64
N GLU A 399 13.39 14.54 -10.14
CA GLU A 399 14.19 15.70 -9.67
C GLU A 399 13.41 17.02 -9.70
N ASN A 400 12.56 17.22 -10.71
CA ASN A 400 11.75 18.42 -10.93
C ASN A 400 10.32 18.34 -10.31
N SER A 401 10.06 17.39 -9.41
CA SER A 401 8.75 17.24 -8.77
C SER A 401 8.40 18.45 -7.90
N SER A 402 7.16 18.93 -8.04
CA SER A 402 6.64 20.03 -7.21
C SER A 402 6.48 19.62 -5.75
N LEU A 403 6.50 20.59 -4.83
CA LEU A 403 6.31 20.34 -3.40
C LEU A 403 4.97 19.64 -3.11
N ASN A 404 3.92 20.00 -3.85
CA ASN A 404 2.60 19.38 -3.74
C ASN A 404 2.61 17.92 -4.23
N TYR A 405 3.35 17.63 -5.30
CA TYR A 405 3.50 16.26 -5.80
C TYR A 405 4.21 15.37 -4.78
N ARG A 406 5.29 15.86 -4.15
CA ARG A 406 5.98 15.13 -3.08
C ARG A 406 5.10 14.89 -1.87
N LYS A 407 4.29 15.89 -1.48
CA LYS A 407 3.32 15.74 -0.39
C LYS A 407 2.29 14.65 -0.70
N LYS A 408 1.74 14.62 -1.91
CA LYS A 408 0.81 13.54 -2.32
C LYS A 408 1.49 12.17 -2.35
N LEU A 409 2.73 12.07 -2.83
CA LEU A 409 3.49 10.82 -2.79
C LEU A 409 3.71 10.34 -1.36
N TYR A 410 4.07 11.25 -0.46
CA TYR A 410 4.22 10.97 0.95
C TYR A 410 2.90 10.44 1.56
N GLU A 411 1.77 11.08 1.26
CA GLU A 411 0.43 10.63 1.69
C GLU A 411 0.10 9.23 1.17
N PHE A 412 0.33 8.97 -0.13
CA PHE A 412 0.10 7.66 -0.74
C PHE A 412 0.94 6.54 -0.10
N PHE A 413 2.24 6.78 0.07
CA PHE A 413 3.12 5.81 0.70
C PHE A 413 2.84 5.63 2.20
N SER A 414 2.33 6.66 2.88
CA SER A 414 1.87 6.55 4.27
C SER A 414 0.65 5.62 4.39
N GLU A 415 -0.28 5.64 3.41
CA GLU A 415 -1.39 4.68 3.35
C GLU A 415 -0.93 3.23 3.13
N LEU A 416 0.30 3.03 2.64
CA LEU A 416 0.97 1.73 2.48
C LEU A 416 1.83 1.33 3.68
N ASP A 417 1.69 1.99 4.84
CA ASP A 417 2.46 1.78 6.08
C ASP A 417 3.96 2.13 6.00
N ILE A 418 4.34 3.04 5.11
CA ILE A 418 5.69 3.64 5.17
C ILE A 418 5.68 4.76 6.21
N SER A 419 6.68 4.77 7.08
CA SER A 419 6.76 5.72 8.19
C SER A 419 8.02 6.57 8.16
N ASN A 420 8.03 7.67 8.91
CA ASN A 420 9.25 8.48 9.07
C ASN A 420 10.25 7.83 10.02
N PHE A 421 9.74 7.08 11.01
CA PHE A 421 10.55 6.51 12.08
C PHE A 421 9.82 5.34 12.73
N LEU A 422 10.23 4.94 13.94
CA LEU A 422 9.80 3.74 14.67
C LEU A 422 8.28 3.59 14.94
N PHE A 423 7.45 4.54 14.53
CA PHE A 423 6.00 4.51 14.69
C PHE A 423 5.29 4.13 13.38
N PRO A 424 4.18 3.35 13.43
CA PRO A 424 3.55 2.79 14.63
C PRO A 424 4.42 1.68 15.28
N ILE A 425 4.34 1.56 16.60
CA ILE A 425 5.15 0.58 17.34
C ILE A 425 4.58 -0.83 17.13
N ASN A 426 5.43 -1.75 16.70
CA ASN A 426 5.12 -3.18 16.56
C ASN A 426 6.33 -4.01 17.04
N ASN A 427 6.25 -5.34 16.94
CA ASN A 427 7.33 -6.22 17.38
C ASN A 427 8.66 -5.92 16.66
N PHE A 428 8.62 -5.53 15.38
CA PHE A 428 9.82 -5.20 14.62
C PHE A 428 10.46 -3.89 15.08
N THR A 429 9.66 -2.85 15.32
CA THR A 429 10.19 -1.55 15.77
C THR A 429 10.69 -1.59 17.22
N TYR A 430 10.18 -2.52 18.04
CA TYR A 430 10.70 -2.79 19.38
C TYR A 430 12.14 -3.31 19.36
N GLU A 431 12.45 -4.30 18.51
CA GLU A 431 13.81 -4.83 18.38
C GLU A 431 14.80 -3.79 17.85
N GLN A 432 14.34 -2.97 16.90
CA GLN A 432 15.11 -1.84 16.36
C GLN A 432 15.47 -0.84 17.45
N PHE A 433 14.47 -0.42 18.24
CA PHE A 433 14.66 0.51 19.33
C PHE A 433 15.67 -0.02 20.37
N ASN A 434 15.56 -1.30 20.74
CA ASN A 434 16.49 -1.93 21.68
C ASN A 434 17.92 -1.94 21.16
N SER A 435 18.09 -2.10 19.85
CA SER A 435 19.40 -2.05 19.21
C SER A 435 20.00 -0.64 19.26
N LEU A 436 19.17 0.40 19.09
CA LEU A 436 19.60 1.80 19.20
C LEU A 436 20.01 2.18 20.63
N ILE A 437 19.27 1.74 21.65
CA ILE A 437 19.65 2.01 23.05
C ILE A 437 20.98 1.34 23.41
N LYS A 438 21.26 0.12 22.92
CA LYS A 438 22.45 -0.66 23.30
C LYS A 438 23.79 0.02 22.97
N ILE A 439 23.82 0.95 22.02
CA ILE A 439 25.04 1.67 21.63
C ILE A 439 25.52 2.61 22.75
N GLN A 440 24.59 3.05 23.62
CA GLN A 440 24.84 3.93 24.76
C GLN A 440 25.62 5.22 24.41
N SER A 441 25.21 5.92 23.34
CA SER A 441 25.81 7.20 22.94
C SER A 441 24.92 8.38 23.32
N ILE A 442 25.44 9.32 24.12
CA ILE A 442 24.68 10.50 24.55
C ILE A 442 24.15 11.30 23.35
N SER A 443 24.98 11.57 22.35
CA SER A 443 24.56 12.36 21.17
C SER A 443 23.48 11.66 20.35
N MET A 444 23.58 10.34 20.19
CA MET A 444 22.59 9.51 19.50
C MET A 444 21.26 9.50 20.26
N ASN A 445 21.31 9.29 21.57
CA ASN A 445 20.14 9.23 22.42
C ASN A 445 19.42 10.58 22.53
N LYS A 446 20.15 11.72 22.41
CA LYS A 446 19.51 13.04 22.26
C LYS A 446 18.68 13.12 20.99
N LYS A 447 19.23 12.71 19.84
CA LYS A 447 18.50 12.66 18.57
C LYS A 447 17.32 11.69 18.65
N LEU A 448 17.51 10.53 19.27
CA LEU A 448 16.47 9.52 19.47
C LEU A 448 15.31 10.08 20.29
N PHE A 449 15.60 10.79 21.38
CA PHE A 449 14.58 11.40 22.23
C PHE A 449 13.77 12.46 21.46
N LEU A 450 14.45 13.34 20.70
CA LEU A 450 13.78 14.35 19.88
C LEU A 450 12.92 13.71 18.78
N ALA A 451 13.44 12.70 18.08
CA ALA A 451 12.71 11.98 17.04
C ALA A 451 11.47 11.29 17.62
N LEU A 452 11.59 10.65 18.78
CA LEU A 452 10.46 10.06 19.47
C LEU A 452 9.45 11.14 19.89
N GLN A 453 9.89 12.26 20.45
CA GLN A 453 9.01 13.36 20.85
C GLN A 453 8.20 13.92 19.68
N GLU A 454 8.81 14.12 18.51
CA GLU A 454 8.13 14.64 17.32
C GLU A 454 7.15 13.64 16.72
N THR A 455 7.49 12.35 16.75
CA THR A 455 6.66 11.28 16.18
C THR A 455 5.65 10.71 17.17
N TYR A 456 5.68 11.14 18.43
CA TYR A 456 4.74 10.77 19.47
C TYR A 456 3.37 11.39 19.22
N THR A 457 2.58 10.76 18.35
CA THR A 457 1.17 11.10 18.18
C THR A 457 0.33 10.43 19.26
N ASN A 458 -0.72 11.09 19.77
CA ASN A 458 -1.65 10.59 20.80
C ASN A 458 -2.47 9.32 20.40
N PHE A 459 -2.10 8.61 19.33
CA PHE A 459 -2.79 7.42 18.85
C PHE A 459 -2.14 6.14 19.36
N HIS A 460 -2.92 5.36 20.12
CA HIS A 460 -2.68 3.96 20.49
C HIS A 460 -1.22 3.58 20.79
N ILE A 461 -0.56 4.31 21.69
CA ILE A 461 0.71 3.83 22.20
C ILE A 461 0.44 2.68 23.16
N ASN A 462 1.09 1.56 22.87
CA ASN A 462 1.08 0.37 23.71
C ASN A 462 1.68 0.73 25.09
N GLU A 463 0.88 0.68 26.16
CA GLU A 463 1.33 0.95 27.54
C GLU A 463 2.59 0.13 27.90
N LEU A 464 2.72 -1.07 27.33
CA LEU A 464 3.90 -1.92 27.51
C LEU A 464 5.18 -1.25 26.99
N PHE A 465 5.12 -0.54 25.86
CA PHE A 465 6.26 0.17 25.31
C PHE A 465 6.64 1.38 26.16
N LEU A 466 5.66 2.15 26.62
CA LEU A 466 5.92 3.27 27.54
C LEU A 466 6.56 2.80 28.84
N ASN A 467 6.07 1.70 29.42
CA ASN A 467 6.68 1.11 30.61
C ASN A 467 8.11 0.63 30.32
N TYR A 468 8.36 0.05 29.14
CA TYR A 468 9.70 -0.31 28.72
C TYR A 468 10.63 0.91 28.59
N LEU A 469 10.15 2.02 28.02
CA LEU A 469 10.92 3.28 27.92
C LEU A 469 11.29 3.83 29.30
N LYS A 470 10.37 3.76 30.27
CA LYS A 470 10.61 4.20 31.65
C LYS A 470 11.70 3.39 32.34
N GLU A 471 11.69 2.08 32.13
CA GLU A 471 12.64 1.15 32.75
C GLU A 471 13.99 1.05 32.04
N SER A 472 14.10 1.57 30.82
CA SER A 472 15.33 1.52 30.02
C SER A 472 16.28 2.67 30.34
N ILE A 473 17.59 2.40 30.27
CA ILE A 473 18.65 3.40 30.48
C ILE A 473 19.00 4.02 29.13
N TRP A 474 18.37 5.15 28.82
CA TRP A 474 18.53 5.78 27.50
C TRP A 474 18.31 7.28 27.46
N ILE A 475 17.80 7.89 28.53
CA ILE A 475 17.50 9.31 28.56
C ILE A 475 18.79 10.08 28.84
N PRO A 476 19.22 11.01 27.95
CA PRO A 476 20.39 11.84 28.16
C PRO A 476 20.16 12.80 29.33
N THR A 477 21.09 12.79 30.28
CA THR A 477 21.00 13.61 31.48
C THR A 477 22.31 14.29 31.79
N ILE A 478 22.19 15.39 32.53
CA ILE A 478 23.29 16.19 33.04
C ILE A 478 23.10 16.40 34.54
N GLN A 479 24.12 16.03 35.30
CA GLN A 479 24.21 16.31 36.73
C GLN A 479 25.41 17.21 37.00
N ILE A 480 25.18 18.28 37.75
CA ILE A 480 26.20 19.27 38.11
C ILE A 480 26.55 19.07 39.58
N PHE A 481 27.83 19.14 39.93
CA PHE A 481 28.26 19.10 41.33
C PHE A 481 29.56 19.87 41.51
N TYR A 482 29.82 20.22 42.76
CA TYR A 482 30.98 21.00 43.16
C TYR A 482 32.00 20.15 43.91
N THR A 483 33.27 20.37 43.60
CA THR A 483 34.39 19.81 44.36
C THR A 483 35.27 20.92 44.87
N TYR A 484 35.81 20.75 46.07
CA TYR A 484 36.75 21.70 46.65
C TYR A 484 38.18 21.25 46.34
N ASN A 485 38.95 22.11 45.67
CA ASN A 485 40.36 21.88 45.42
C ASN A 485 41.19 22.48 46.56
N GLU A 486 41.73 21.63 47.44
CA GLU A 486 42.52 22.05 48.60
C GLU A 486 43.82 22.77 48.23
N GLN A 487 44.39 22.53 47.04
CA GLN A 487 45.66 23.14 46.64
C GLN A 487 45.49 24.61 46.26
N ASN A 488 44.36 24.96 45.64
CA ASN A 488 44.11 26.29 45.11
C ASN A 488 43.06 27.07 45.92
N ASN A 489 42.45 26.47 46.93
CA ASN A 489 41.32 27.03 47.69
C ASN A 489 40.16 27.51 46.79
N LEU A 490 39.90 26.79 45.70
CA LEU A 490 38.84 27.10 44.74
C LEU A 490 37.79 25.99 44.68
N ILE A 491 36.55 26.37 44.38
CA ILE A 491 35.43 25.47 44.13
C ILE A 491 35.36 25.23 42.61
N GLU A 492 35.49 23.97 42.20
CA GLU A 492 35.44 23.56 40.80
C GLU A 492 34.04 23.01 40.47
N LEU A 493 33.52 23.40 39.30
CA LEU A 493 32.24 22.92 38.77
C LEU A 493 32.48 21.73 37.84
N ASN A 494 31.92 20.58 38.20
CA ASN A 494 31.96 19.37 37.40
C ASN A 494 30.59 19.05 36.82
N LYS A 495 30.57 18.52 35.59
CA LYS A 495 29.37 18.08 34.89
C LYS A 495 29.53 16.62 34.50
N ILE A 496 28.60 15.78 34.93
CA ILE A 496 28.51 14.39 34.48
C ILE A 496 27.37 14.29 33.48
N TYR A 497 27.72 13.81 32.29
CA TYR A 497 26.77 13.43 31.26
C TYR A 497 26.62 11.91 31.27
N LYS A 498 25.39 11.42 31.41
CA LYS A 498 25.09 9.99 31.43
C LYS A 498 23.72 9.70 30.83
N LEU A 499 23.48 8.43 30.50
CA LEU A 499 22.17 7.91 30.15
C LEU A 499 21.53 7.32 31.40
N ASP A 500 20.27 7.63 31.65
CA ASP A 500 19.52 7.13 32.81
C ASP A 500 18.10 6.69 32.44
N LYS A 501 17.43 6.07 33.42
CA LYS A 501 15.99 5.78 33.41
C LYS A 501 15.20 7.06 33.68
N SER A 502 13.90 7.08 33.35
CA SER A 502 13.08 8.29 33.52
C SER A 502 12.90 8.76 34.96
N ASN A 503 13.17 7.90 35.94
CA ASN A 503 12.99 8.22 37.35
C ASN A 503 13.88 9.38 37.83
N ASN A 504 13.27 10.34 38.52
CA ASN A 504 13.93 11.50 39.14
C ASN A 504 14.73 12.39 38.16
N ILE A 505 14.33 12.42 36.89
CA ILE A 505 14.87 13.36 35.90
C ILE A 505 13.98 14.59 35.81
N TYR A 506 14.58 15.76 35.95
CA TYR A 506 13.89 17.05 35.97
C TYR A 506 14.04 17.79 34.64
N ILE A 507 12.94 18.43 34.23
CA ILE A 507 12.95 19.41 33.14
C ILE A 507 13.43 20.74 33.70
N LYS A 508 14.29 21.42 32.96
CA LYS A 508 14.86 22.70 33.38
C LYS A 508 13.82 23.82 33.27
N THR A 509 13.09 24.06 34.37
CA THR A 509 12.15 25.19 34.50
C THR A 509 12.67 26.22 35.50
N LYS A 510 12.25 27.48 35.35
CA LYS A 510 12.68 28.57 36.24
C LYS A 510 12.45 28.26 37.72
N GLN A 511 11.30 27.65 38.05
CA GLN A 511 10.97 27.27 39.43
C GLN A 511 11.92 26.18 39.96
N ILE A 512 12.17 25.14 39.15
CA ILE A 512 13.07 24.05 39.50
C ILE A 512 14.50 24.56 39.67
N GLU A 513 14.98 25.43 38.77
CA GLU A 513 16.31 26.04 38.89
C GLU A 513 16.46 26.91 40.13
N GLN A 514 15.43 27.66 40.50
CA GLN A 514 15.45 28.53 41.68
C GLN A 514 15.44 27.76 43.00
N LEU A 515 14.80 26.58 43.04
CA LEU A 515 14.62 25.79 44.27
C LEU A 515 15.57 24.61 44.40
N PHE A 516 15.84 23.87 43.34
CA PHE A 516 16.73 22.70 43.37
C PHE A 516 18.09 22.96 42.76
N GLY A 517 18.22 24.04 41.97
CA GLY A 517 19.50 24.53 41.49
C GLY A 517 20.28 23.43 40.81
N GLN A 518 21.42 23.05 41.37
CA GLN A 518 22.34 22.09 40.77
C GLN A 518 22.30 20.73 41.47
N HIS A 519 21.43 20.57 42.46
CA HIS A 519 21.39 19.40 43.36
C HIS A 519 20.56 18.24 42.82
N ILE A 520 20.05 18.37 41.61
CA ILE A 520 19.21 17.39 40.93
C ILE A 520 19.77 17.06 39.56
N GLN A 521 19.22 16.01 38.97
CA GLN A 521 19.60 15.55 37.65
C GLN A 521 18.64 16.11 36.60
N TYR A 522 19.18 16.88 35.67
CA TYR A 522 18.39 17.45 34.58
C TYR A 522 18.46 16.58 33.33
N ILE A 523 17.41 16.65 32.53
CA ILE A 523 17.48 16.19 31.14
C ILE A 523 18.42 17.09 30.32
N ASP A 524 19.28 16.48 29.52
CA ASP A 524 20.29 17.17 28.71
C ASP A 524 19.79 17.44 27.28
N ILE A 525 18.53 17.90 27.18
CA ILE A 525 17.80 18.19 25.94
C ILE A 525 16.91 19.40 26.16
N ASP A 526 16.84 20.30 25.17
CA ASP A 526 15.89 21.39 25.16
C ASP A 526 14.51 20.85 24.78
N ILE A 527 13.62 20.71 25.77
CA ILE A 527 12.31 20.09 25.63
C ILE A 527 11.21 21.14 25.68
N ASP A 528 10.18 20.97 24.85
CA ASP A 528 8.94 21.70 25.00
C ASP A 528 8.24 21.28 26.31
N ILE A 529 8.04 22.24 27.22
CA ILE A 529 7.41 22.05 28.52
C ILE A 529 6.00 21.42 28.39
N ASN A 530 5.35 21.60 27.24
CA ASN A 530 4.02 21.06 26.95
C ASN A 530 4.03 19.68 26.26
N SER A 531 5.20 19.08 26.07
CA SER A 531 5.33 17.76 25.46
C SER A 531 4.51 16.70 26.20
N SER A 532 3.55 16.06 25.52
CA SER A 532 2.81 14.91 26.05
C SER A 532 3.75 13.74 26.33
N PHE A 533 4.68 13.48 25.41
CA PHE A 533 5.71 12.45 25.53
C PHE A 533 6.54 12.59 26.82
N ALA A 534 7.01 13.80 27.12
CA ALA A 534 7.78 14.06 28.34
C ALA A 534 6.99 13.76 29.62
N ASN A 535 5.69 14.07 29.63
CA ASN A 535 4.80 13.77 30.76
C ASN A 535 4.58 12.26 30.89
N ASP A 536 4.32 11.57 29.77
CA ASP A 536 4.00 10.15 29.75
C ASP A 536 5.21 9.29 30.12
N ILE A 537 6.43 9.70 29.78
CA ILE A 537 7.69 9.10 30.23
C ILE A 537 7.93 9.33 31.74
N GLY A 538 7.30 10.33 32.34
CA GLY A 538 7.43 10.63 33.77
C GLY A 538 8.55 11.61 34.12
N LEU A 539 8.92 12.51 33.20
CA LEU A 539 9.84 13.60 33.52
C LEU A 539 9.19 14.62 34.46
N ILE A 540 9.94 15.11 35.45
CA ILE A 540 9.41 16.00 36.49
C ILE A 540 9.51 17.45 36.02
N LYS A 541 8.35 18.09 35.84
CA LYS A 541 8.24 19.51 35.44
C LYS A 541 7.71 20.45 36.53
N HIS A 542 7.06 19.89 37.55
CA HIS A 542 6.50 20.64 38.69
C HIS A 542 7.00 20.01 39.99
N ILE A 543 7.29 20.86 40.97
CA ILE A 543 7.75 20.46 42.30
C ILE A 543 6.66 20.82 43.30
N THR A 544 6.39 19.92 44.24
CA THR A 544 5.49 20.17 45.39
C THR A 544 6.26 20.62 46.62
N LEU A 545 5.58 21.17 47.63
CA LEU A 545 6.22 21.50 48.91
C LEU A 545 6.89 20.26 49.56
N VAL A 546 6.28 19.08 49.44
CA VAL A 546 6.82 17.83 49.98
C VAL A 546 8.16 17.49 49.34
N ASP A 547 8.27 17.65 48.02
CA ASP A 547 9.52 17.43 47.29
C ASP A 547 10.61 18.40 47.79
N VAL A 548 10.28 19.68 47.97
CA VAL A 548 11.23 20.69 48.47
C VAL A 548 11.75 20.35 49.86
N ILE A 549 10.85 19.99 50.78
CA ILE A 549 11.23 19.61 52.15
C ILE A 549 12.07 18.34 52.13
N SER A 550 11.68 17.33 51.37
CA SER A 550 12.44 16.08 51.28
C SER A 550 13.87 16.31 50.79
N MET A 551 14.04 17.18 49.80
CA MET A 551 15.34 17.53 49.23
C MET A 551 16.17 18.36 50.22
N LEU A 552 15.57 19.36 50.87
CA LEU A 552 16.24 20.14 51.91
C LEU A 552 16.74 19.25 53.05
N LEU A 553 15.90 18.34 53.55
CA LEU A 553 16.30 17.40 54.61
C LEU A 553 17.43 16.46 54.17
N ASN A 554 17.45 16.07 52.89
CA ASN A 554 18.57 15.31 52.34
C ASN A 554 19.86 16.14 52.35
N TRP A 555 19.79 17.43 51.98
CA TRP A 555 20.94 18.34 52.06
C TRP A 555 21.44 18.55 53.48
N CYS A 556 20.54 18.63 54.46
CA CYS A 556 20.87 18.76 55.88
C CYS A 556 21.69 17.59 56.43
N ASN A 557 21.60 16.40 55.81
CA ASN A 557 22.39 15.23 56.22
C ASN A 557 23.84 15.30 55.74
N ASN A 558 24.16 16.18 54.78
CA ASN A 558 25.52 16.33 54.28
C ASN A 558 26.38 17.13 55.26
N SER A 559 27.59 16.63 55.54
CA SER A 559 28.54 17.34 56.41
C SER A 559 29.01 18.67 55.81
N ILE A 560 29.12 18.73 54.48
CA ILE A 560 29.48 19.91 53.70
C ILE A 560 28.48 20.04 52.57
N PHE A 561 27.93 21.24 52.40
CA PHE A 561 27.00 21.57 51.34
C PHE A 561 27.52 22.76 50.51
N TYR A 562 27.35 22.68 49.19
CA TYR A 562 27.83 23.68 48.25
C TYR A 562 26.65 24.40 47.62
N THR A 563 26.43 25.65 47.96
CA THR A 563 25.30 26.44 47.44
C THR A 563 25.64 27.92 47.44
N SER A 564 24.85 28.73 46.77
CA SER A 564 24.88 30.18 46.96
C SER A 564 23.91 30.60 48.07
N ILE A 565 24.14 31.80 48.63
CA ILE A 565 23.22 32.38 49.61
C ILE A 565 21.88 32.71 48.95
N SER A 566 21.90 33.23 47.72
CA SER A 566 20.70 33.52 46.93
C SER A 566 19.81 32.29 46.71
N HIS A 567 20.42 31.12 46.47
CA HIS A 567 19.67 29.87 46.38
C HIS A 567 18.96 29.51 47.69
N MET A 568 19.66 29.62 48.83
CA MET A 568 19.05 29.36 50.14
C MET A 568 17.97 30.39 50.49
N GLN A 569 18.14 31.65 50.10
CA GLN A 569 17.10 32.67 50.25
C GLN A 569 15.82 32.28 49.50
N ASN A 570 15.93 31.78 48.26
CA ASN A 570 14.77 31.29 47.50
C ASN A 570 14.08 30.11 48.21
N ILE A 571 14.84 29.18 48.77
CA ILE A 571 14.31 28.04 49.54
C ILE A 571 13.53 28.54 50.77
N TYR A 572 14.11 29.43 51.56
CA TYR A 572 13.45 29.96 52.76
C TYR A 572 12.21 30.77 52.42
N GLN A 573 12.25 31.56 51.35
CA GLN A 573 11.09 32.27 50.83
C GLN A 573 9.98 31.31 50.42
N TYR A 574 10.31 30.26 49.66
CA TYR A 574 9.34 29.30 49.19
C TYR A 574 8.68 28.51 50.32
N ILE A 575 9.46 28.07 51.31
CA ILE A 575 8.94 27.39 52.49
C ILE A 575 8.03 28.33 53.29
N TYR A 576 8.44 29.58 53.47
CA TYR A 576 7.62 30.59 54.15
C TYR A 576 6.27 30.82 53.46
N GLU A 577 6.25 30.92 52.14
CA GLU A 577 5.03 31.20 51.37
C GLU A 577 4.07 30.01 51.28
N ASN A 578 4.58 28.77 51.33
CA ASN A 578 3.79 27.58 51.01
C ASN A 578 3.53 26.65 52.20
N MET A 579 4.27 26.76 53.30
CA MET A 579 4.15 25.87 54.47
C MET A 579 3.25 26.45 55.57
N ASN A 580 2.50 25.59 56.27
CA ASN A 580 1.73 25.99 57.44
C ASN A 580 2.68 26.37 58.60
N ILE A 581 2.36 27.45 59.32
CA ILE A 581 3.12 27.97 60.46
C ILE A 581 3.42 26.90 61.52
N ASN A 582 2.47 25.99 61.81
CA ASN A 582 2.69 24.95 62.82
C ASN A 582 3.74 23.92 62.35
N GLU A 583 3.61 23.44 61.11
CA GLU A 583 4.55 22.48 60.52
C GLU A 583 5.94 23.11 60.33
N LEU A 584 5.99 24.40 59.97
CA LEU A 584 7.22 25.15 59.86
C LEU A 584 7.95 25.27 61.20
N ARG A 585 7.22 25.56 62.29
CA ARG A 585 7.79 25.59 63.64
C ARG A 585 8.34 24.24 64.06
N ASP A 586 7.62 23.17 63.76
CA ASP A 586 8.06 21.81 64.05
C ASP A 586 9.32 21.47 63.25
N LEU A 587 9.37 21.83 61.96
CA LEU A 587 10.54 21.63 61.10
C LEU A 587 11.78 22.37 61.64
N ILE A 588 11.63 23.66 61.97
CA ILE A 588 12.71 24.54 62.46
C ILE A 588 13.28 24.04 63.79
N ASN A 589 12.42 23.62 64.71
CA ASN A 589 12.86 23.19 66.05
C ASN A 589 13.49 21.80 66.03
N THR A 590 13.08 20.93 65.10
CA THR A 590 13.54 19.54 65.08
C THR A 590 14.70 19.28 64.12
N LYS A 591 14.92 20.12 63.11
CA LYS A 591 15.90 19.89 62.04
C LYS A 591 16.91 21.02 61.92
N SER A 592 18.13 20.69 61.53
CA SER A 592 19.18 21.66 61.22
C SER A 592 19.00 22.18 59.80
N ILE A 593 18.21 23.24 59.61
CA ILE A 593 17.84 23.74 58.27
C ILE A 593 18.48 25.08 57.90
N PHE A 594 19.21 25.73 58.83
CA PHE A 594 19.84 27.02 58.57
C PHE A 594 21.22 26.81 57.96
N PHE A 595 21.42 27.26 56.72
CA PHE A 595 22.69 27.15 56.03
C PHE A 595 23.63 28.26 56.47
N VAL A 596 24.87 27.88 56.82
CA VAL A 596 25.92 28.83 57.18
C VAL A 596 27.19 28.53 56.37
N PRO A 597 27.71 29.50 55.61
CA PRO A 597 28.93 29.32 54.84
C PRO A 597 30.18 29.34 55.74
N TYR A 598 31.22 28.61 55.33
CA TYR A 598 32.53 28.62 56.01
C TYR A 598 33.38 29.85 55.68
N SER A 599 33.06 30.55 54.60
CA SER A 599 33.76 31.75 54.13
C SER A 599 32.76 32.79 53.69
N SER A 600 33.00 34.05 54.03
CA SER A 600 32.21 35.18 53.54
C SER A 600 32.54 35.45 52.06
N SER A 601 31.54 35.30 51.18
CA SER A 601 31.62 35.80 49.80
C SER A 601 31.07 37.22 49.72
N LEU A 602 31.62 38.03 48.81
CA LEU A 602 31.11 39.40 48.57
C LEU A 602 29.81 39.38 47.76
N ASN A 603 29.61 38.38 46.89
CA ASN A 603 28.38 38.21 46.12
C ASN A 603 27.54 37.04 46.67
N HIS A 604 26.23 37.25 46.83
CA HIS A 604 25.28 36.22 47.26
C HIS A 604 25.02 35.14 46.21
N THR A 605 25.44 35.35 44.96
CA THR A 605 25.32 34.38 43.86
C THR A 605 26.51 33.44 43.75
N ASP A 606 27.64 33.77 44.40
CA ASP A 606 28.82 32.92 44.39
C ASP A 606 28.53 31.62 45.15
N ILE A 607 29.08 30.52 44.64
CA ILE A 607 28.96 29.22 45.28
C ILE A 607 29.93 29.17 46.46
N VAL A 608 29.41 28.85 47.63
CA VAL A 608 30.16 28.75 48.87
C VAL A 608 29.99 27.36 49.47
N ARG A 609 31.03 26.89 50.16
CA ARG A 609 30.94 25.71 51.03
C ARG A 609 30.42 26.10 52.40
N GLY A 610 29.51 25.32 52.95
CA GLY A 610 28.95 25.57 54.27
C GLY A 610 28.35 24.31 54.89
N ARG A 611 27.66 24.50 56.01
CA ARG A 611 26.93 23.44 56.71
C ARG A 611 25.56 23.91 57.14
N PHE A 612 24.68 22.97 57.43
CA PHE A 612 23.41 23.27 58.06
C PHE A 612 23.50 23.17 59.59
N VAL A 613 22.80 24.07 60.28
CA VAL A 613 22.80 24.19 61.74
C VAL A 613 21.38 24.31 62.30
N ASN A 614 21.19 23.94 63.56
CA ASN A 614 19.89 24.07 64.24
C ASN A 614 19.62 25.53 64.65
N ILE A 615 18.35 25.87 64.90
CA ILE A 615 17.97 27.17 65.45
C ILE A 615 18.71 27.52 66.75
N SER A 616 19.06 26.52 67.57
CA SER A 616 19.82 26.71 68.80
C SER A 616 21.29 27.06 68.58
N GLU A 617 21.80 27.03 67.34
CA GLU A 617 23.20 27.33 66.98
C GLU A 617 23.33 28.68 66.26
N VAL A 618 22.27 29.49 66.17
CA VAL A 618 22.29 30.74 65.38
C VAL A 618 21.78 31.96 66.13
N TYR A 619 22.38 33.10 65.82
CA TYR A 619 21.93 34.44 66.21
C TYR A 619 21.76 35.31 64.97
N TRP A 620 20.88 36.31 65.04
CA TRP A 620 20.80 37.32 64.00
C TRP A 620 22.08 38.15 63.96
N TYR A 621 22.42 38.82 65.06
CA TYR A 621 23.60 39.69 65.16
C TYR A 621 24.18 39.72 66.59
N ASP A 622 25.44 40.14 66.72
CA ASP A 622 26.11 40.42 68.00
C ASP A 622 26.62 41.87 68.02
N SER A 623 25.98 42.72 68.83
CA SER A 623 26.36 44.13 68.97
C SER A 623 27.76 44.39 69.51
N THR A 624 28.38 43.38 70.13
CA THR A 624 29.73 43.49 70.70
C THR A 624 30.81 42.97 69.76
N ASN A 625 30.46 42.11 68.80
CA ASN A 625 31.38 41.30 67.98
C ASN A 625 32.41 40.49 68.78
N LEU A 626 32.23 40.36 70.10
CA LEU A 626 33.19 39.71 70.98
C LEU A 626 33.13 38.19 70.83
N PHE A 627 31.97 37.62 70.51
CA PHE A 627 31.85 36.20 70.22
C PHE A 627 32.65 35.79 68.98
N ILE A 628 32.73 36.65 67.97
CA ILE A 628 33.62 36.43 66.81
C ILE A 628 35.08 36.57 67.23
N LYS A 629 35.43 37.63 67.98
CA LYS A 629 36.80 37.94 68.42
C LYS A 629 37.42 36.80 69.23
N TYR A 630 36.66 36.20 70.14
CA TYR A 630 37.10 35.11 71.03
C TYR A 630 36.72 33.71 70.54
N SER A 631 36.19 33.58 69.31
CA SER A 631 35.71 32.31 68.73
C SER A 631 36.74 31.17 68.73
N SER A 632 38.03 31.48 68.58
CA SER A 632 39.12 30.48 68.61
C SER A 632 39.46 29.95 70.01
N LEU A 633 39.08 30.68 71.06
CA LEU A 633 39.42 30.40 72.47
C LEU A 633 38.23 29.79 73.23
N LEU A 634 37.00 30.04 72.79
CA LEU A 634 35.78 29.50 73.36
C LEU A 634 35.59 28.02 73.00
N LYS A 635 35.60 27.14 74.01
CA LYS A 635 35.14 25.73 73.86
C LYS A 635 33.61 25.59 73.90
N ILE A 636 32.88 26.67 74.15
CA ILE A 636 31.45 26.69 74.41
C ILE A 636 30.75 27.41 73.25
N THR A 637 29.87 26.67 72.58
CA THR A 637 28.86 27.08 71.59
C THR A 637 29.29 28.12 70.55
N ASN A 638 29.88 27.63 69.45
CA ASN A 638 30.07 28.38 68.21
C ASN A 638 28.71 28.69 67.57
N HIS A 639 28.01 29.71 68.08
CA HIS A 639 26.81 30.22 67.42
C HIS A 639 27.19 31.04 66.19
N TYR A 640 26.44 30.90 65.12
CA TYR A 640 26.70 31.60 63.85
C TYR A 640 25.82 32.84 63.72
N LEU A 641 26.40 33.91 63.18
CA LEU A 641 25.69 35.16 62.90
C LEU A 641 25.12 35.12 61.48
N LEU A 642 23.80 35.31 61.37
CA LEU A 642 23.09 35.21 60.10
C LEU A 642 22.89 36.56 59.38
N GLU A 643 22.96 37.69 60.08
CA GLU A 643 22.69 39.03 59.51
C GLU A 643 23.57 39.31 58.29
N SER A 644 24.85 38.95 58.35
CA SER A 644 25.79 39.18 57.24
C SER A 644 25.43 38.46 55.93
N TYR A 645 24.59 37.42 56.00
CA TYR A 645 24.22 36.60 54.85
C TYR A 645 22.76 36.82 54.43
N TYR A 646 21.84 37.01 55.38
CA TYR A 646 20.40 36.97 55.12
C TYR A 646 19.68 38.29 55.40
N ASN A 647 20.39 39.42 55.44
CA ASN A 647 19.83 40.73 55.79
C ASN A 647 18.54 41.11 55.02
N GLU A 648 18.46 40.74 53.73
CA GLU A 648 17.28 40.98 52.89
C GLU A 648 16.01 40.25 53.38
N GLN A 649 16.17 39.15 54.11
CA GLN A 649 15.10 38.30 54.65
C GLN A 649 14.94 38.44 56.16
N LYS A 650 15.38 39.56 56.74
CA LYS A 650 15.37 39.81 58.20
C LYS A 650 14.03 39.52 58.87
N THR A 651 12.92 39.92 58.25
CA THR A 651 11.57 39.69 58.78
C THR A 651 11.22 38.20 58.83
N ILE A 652 11.60 37.42 57.82
CA ILE A 652 11.36 35.97 57.80
C ILE A 652 12.16 35.30 58.93
N PHE A 653 13.42 35.66 59.09
CA PHE A 653 14.28 35.04 60.11
C PHE A 653 13.90 35.43 61.54
N LEU A 654 13.56 36.69 61.79
CA LEU A 654 13.21 37.17 63.13
C LEU A 654 11.75 36.92 63.49
N ASP A 655 10.81 37.28 62.62
CA ASP A 655 9.38 37.31 62.97
C ASP A 655 8.72 35.94 62.76
N ILE A 656 9.15 35.20 61.73
CA ILE A 656 8.55 33.90 61.37
C ILE A 656 9.34 32.75 61.99
N PHE A 657 10.64 32.68 61.68
CA PHE A 657 11.50 31.61 62.21
C PHE A 657 11.84 31.81 63.69
N SER A 658 11.55 33.00 64.26
CA SER A 658 11.77 33.29 65.69
C SER A 658 13.22 33.12 66.12
N ILE A 659 14.18 33.42 65.22
CA ILE A 659 15.61 33.37 65.53
C ILE A 659 15.93 34.47 66.55
N ARG A 660 16.77 34.14 67.53
CA ARG A 660 17.17 35.07 68.58
C ARG A 660 17.93 36.25 67.97
N LEU A 661 17.49 37.47 68.31
CA LEU A 661 18.10 38.70 67.81
C LEU A 661 19.56 38.84 68.26
N ASN A 662 19.84 38.52 69.52
CA ASN A 662 21.15 38.64 70.16
C ASN A 662 21.42 37.41 71.07
N PRO A 663 22.69 37.17 71.45
CA PRO A 663 23.05 36.26 72.53
C PRO A 663 22.32 36.59 73.85
N THR A 664 22.10 35.58 74.69
CA THR A 664 21.42 35.72 75.98
C THR A 664 22.33 36.36 77.05
N ILE A 665 21.73 36.93 78.10
CA ILE A 665 22.48 37.49 79.24
C ILE A 665 23.42 36.42 79.83
N GLU A 666 22.97 35.17 79.94
CA GLU A 666 23.78 34.06 80.45
C GLU A 666 25.01 33.78 79.56
N GLU A 667 24.86 33.82 78.24
CA GLU A 667 25.98 33.64 77.31
C GLU A 667 26.98 34.80 77.36
N TYR A 668 26.49 36.04 77.48
CA TYR A 668 27.37 37.21 77.70
C TYR A 668 28.12 37.10 79.04
N ILE A 669 27.48 36.61 80.10
CA ILE A 669 28.13 36.34 81.39
C ILE A 669 29.18 35.24 81.22
N ASN A 670 28.88 34.14 80.52
CA ASN A 670 29.85 33.07 80.26
C ASN A 670 31.04 33.58 79.43
N LEU A 671 30.81 34.44 78.45
CA LEU A 671 31.86 35.10 77.69
C LEU A 671 32.71 36.00 78.60
N LEU A 672 32.08 36.77 79.49
CA LEU A 672 32.78 37.61 80.47
C LEU A 672 33.65 36.79 81.43
N VAL A 673 33.12 35.67 81.94
CA VAL A 673 33.88 34.72 82.77
C VAL A 673 35.09 34.20 81.98
N HIS A 674 34.90 33.85 80.71
CA HIS A 674 36.02 33.41 79.87
C HIS A 674 37.06 34.50 79.65
N ILE A 675 36.66 35.73 79.31
CA ILE A 675 37.58 36.87 79.14
C ILE A 675 38.32 37.17 80.45
N SER A 676 37.64 37.04 81.60
CA SER A 676 38.27 37.25 82.92
C SER A 676 39.30 36.18 83.30
N SER A 677 39.27 35.02 82.64
CA SER A 677 40.26 33.95 82.81
C SER A 677 41.50 34.11 81.94
N LEU A 678 41.48 35.06 80.99
CA LEU A 678 42.63 35.41 80.14
C LEU A 678 43.54 36.44 80.85
N GLU A 679 44.75 36.65 80.32
CA GLU A 679 45.65 37.68 80.85
C GLU A 679 44.99 39.07 80.76
N ILE A 680 45.07 39.81 81.88
CA ILE A 680 44.51 41.16 81.99
C ILE A 680 45.34 42.12 81.14
N THR A 681 44.76 42.59 80.05
CA THR A 681 45.32 43.58 79.13
C THR A 681 44.32 44.70 78.94
N GLU A 682 44.77 45.85 78.43
CA GLU A 682 43.87 46.98 78.16
C GLU A 682 42.71 46.59 77.22
N ASN A 683 42.97 45.69 76.25
CA ASN A 683 41.97 45.15 75.34
C ASN A 683 40.93 44.25 76.03
N THR A 684 41.37 43.33 76.91
CA THR A 684 40.44 42.43 77.62
C THR A 684 39.56 43.19 78.61
N ILE A 685 40.08 44.26 79.23
CA ILE A 685 39.31 45.17 80.08
C ILE A 685 38.25 45.94 79.28
N GLN A 686 38.61 46.48 78.11
CA GLN A 686 37.65 47.19 77.25
C GLN A 686 36.53 46.27 76.75
N ASP A 687 36.87 45.04 76.36
CA ASP A 687 35.90 44.03 75.96
C ASP A 687 34.95 43.66 77.12
N ALA A 688 35.47 43.50 78.34
CA ALA A 688 34.66 43.26 79.52
C ALA A 688 33.69 44.41 79.82
N PHE A 689 34.13 45.67 79.72
CA PHE A 689 33.26 46.84 79.84
C PHE A 689 32.19 46.89 78.75
N LEU A 690 32.51 46.47 77.53
CA LEU A 690 31.54 46.37 76.43
C LEU A 690 30.46 45.32 76.74
N ILE A 691 30.82 44.18 77.35
CA ILE A 691 29.85 43.19 77.83
C ILE A 691 28.97 43.77 78.93
N PHE A 692 29.55 44.40 79.97
CA PHE A 692 28.77 45.02 81.05
C PHE A 692 27.79 46.08 80.53
N LYS A 693 28.23 46.92 79.58
CA LYS A 693 27.38 47.91 78.91
C LYS A 693 26.22 47.25 78.16
N THR A 694 26.49 46.12 77.51
CA THR A 694 25.49 45.39 76.72
C THR A 694 24.48 44.68 77.62
N ILE A 695 24.93 44.02 78.69
CA ILE A 695 24.06 43.44 79.73
C ILE A 695 23.21 44.53 80.39
N GLY A 696 23.80 45.68 80.72
CA GLY A 696 23.08 46.82 81.30
C GLY A 696 21.93 47.30 80.41
N LYS A 697 22.15 47.38 79.09
CA LYS A 697 21.09 47.71 78.11
C LYS A 697 19.98 46.65 78.05
N PHE A 698 20.32 45.36 78.12
CA PHE A 698 19.31 44.30 78.20
C PHE A 698 18.43 44.45 79.45
N CYS A 699 19.05 44.72 80.60
CA CYS A 699 18.34 44.92 81.86
C CYS A 699 17.44 46.18 81.88
N GLU A 700 17.77 47.22 81.12
CA GLU A 700 16.93 48.41 80.94
C GLU A 700 15.72 48.15 80.03
N GLN A 701 15.87 47.26 79.03
CA GLN A 701 14.80 46.93 78.07
C GLN A 701 13.85 45.83 78.59
N SER A 702 14.31 44.95 79.48
CA SER A 702 13.52 43.88 80.08
C SER A 702 12.66 44.40 81.25
N ASN A 703 11.38 44.69 81.00
CA ASN A 703 10.40 44.96 82.07
C ASN A 703 9.88 43.68 82.78
N ASN A 704 10.43 42.50 82.49
CA ASN A 704 10.02 41.22 83.09
C ASN A 704 10.79 40.92 84.40
N LEU A 705 10.03 40.76 85.49
CA LEU A 705 10.50 40.47 86.86
C LEU A 705 11.24 39.12 87.04
N ILE A 706 11.27 38.25 86.02
CA ILE A 706 11.84 36.89 86.12
C ILE A 706 13.36 36.92 85.91
N GLU A 707 13.88 37.69 84.94
CA GLU A 707 15.33 37.77 84.67
C GLU A 707 16.12 38.52 85.75
N LYS A 708 15.45 39.39 86.54
CA LYS A 708 16.09 40.07 87.68
C LYS A 708 16.39 39.15 88.86
N LYS A 709 15.70 38.00 89.00
CA LYS A 709 15.93 37.07 90.12
C LYS A 709 17.16 36.19 89.92
N ASP A 710 17.49 35.80 88.69
CA ASP A 710 18.65 34.93 88.43
C ASP A 710 19.98 35.64 88.67
N LEU A 711 20.04 36.96 88.43
CA LEU A 711 21.19 37.82 88.75
C LEU A 711 21.49 37.92 90.26
N GLN A 712 20.52 37.68 91.15
CA GLN A 712 20.72 37.73 92.60
C GLN A 712 21.25 36.41 93.20
N SER A 713 21.30 35.32 92.42
CA SER A 713 21.63 33.98 92.93
C SER A 713 23.09 33.55 92.72
N LYS A 714 23.85 34.26 91.88
CA LYS A 714 25.28 33.99 91.65
C LYS A 714 26.07 35.18 92.20
N ASN A 715 26.76 34.99 93.33
CA ASN A 715 27.72 35.96 93.85
C ASN A 715 28.81 36.18 92.79
N PHE A 716 28.89 37.40 92.28
CA PHE A 716 29.94 37.89 91.37
C PHE A 716 31.28 38.08 92.08
#